data_AF-A0A3R6GWI8-F1
#
_entry.id   AF-A0A3R6GWI8-F1
#
_cell.length_a   1.000
_cell.length_b   1.000
_cell.length_c   1.000
_cell.angle_alpha   90.00
_cell.angle_beta   90.00
_cell.angle_gamma   90.00
#
_symmetry.space_group_name_H-M   'P 1'
#
loop_
_entity.id
_entity.type
_entity.pdbx_description
1 polymer ?
#
loop_
_entity_poly.entity_id
_entity_poly.type
_entity_poly.pdbx_seq_one_letter_code
_entity_poly.pdbx_strand_id
1 'polypeptide(L)'
;MFDDKFVWGVASSAYQVEGTDPDDGRGKTIWDTFTEQGRIFQNQNAYTSCDHMHHYKDDYALMKNLGIKAYRFSLNWARILPEGTGRVNEKAIAMYRDMILTMKENGITPYITLFHWEFPQALQEKGGWLNEEVVDWFGEYAKVVAENFSDLCEYFITINEPQCVVGLGHLSGVHAPGLKLSIPETFQIAHNLLKAHGQAVINLRKYAKQKIQIGFAPTGGVAYPYTDSAEDIEAARKVYFGFYNPMDNWTWNISWFSDPVFLGHYPKEGLEKFKGYLPEITETDMQLIHQPLDFMGQNIYNGYYVCQGADGEPEFVDREPGFPKTACNWPVTPKAFYYGIKFLTERYQLPLYITENGMSCHDNVSFDGRVHDNDRITFLDSYIGAMQRAYDEGADIRGYFLWTFLDNFEWSEGYKERFGMIYVDFMTQRRIVKDSAFWYQDVIKTNGGNISMNQTTKEILFLDPVCTHNIWGGTRLREDFHYPVEGDDLGECWGISAHPNGDGTLRDCGFRGMKLSELWKKHPEVFGNVDSDRFPLLIKIIDAKDDLSIQVHPDDDYAKVHENGSLGKTECWYILDCKENATIVIGHNAGTKEELSRMIHEGKWSEFIREIPIKKGDFLQIDPGTVHAIKGGTLILETQQNSDITYRVYDYDRLSNGKPRELHIDKSIDVITVPAKSVADSVKSVADLPVNTLNELYVCKYFHIYKIEVSGKMTFEQNAPFMNMTVTEGNGIVNGQPVKKGDHFILPNGFGNVELQGSMQIIASTI
;
A
#
# COMPACT_ATOMS: atom_id res chain seq x y z
N MET A 1 11.31 3.40 4.60
CA MET A 1 10.86 3.03 5.96
C MET A 1 11.16 4.18 6.90
N PHE A 2 10.42 4.32 8.00
CA PHE A 2 10.63 5.40 8.96
C PHE A 2 11.82 5.09 9.90
N ASP A 3 12.45 6.13 10.44
CA ASP A 3 13.52 5.96 11.42
C ASP A 3 13.00 5.52 12.81
N ASP A 4 13.91 5.10 13.69
CA ASP A 4 13.58 4.62 15.04
C ASP A 4 13.04 5.70 15.99
N LYS A 5 13.14 6.98 15.61
CA LYS A 5 12.62 8.12 16.39
C LYS A 5 11.20 8.48 15.98
N PHE A 6 10.69 7.96 14.87
CA PHE A 6 9.34 8.20 14.41
C PHE A 6 8.32 7.72 15.45
N VAL A 7 7.39 8.61 15.81
CA VAL A 7 6.39 8.34 16.84
C VAL A 7 5.17 7.68 16.20
N TRP A 8 4.94 6.42 16.55
CA TRP A 8 3.68 5.74 16.25
C TRP A 8 2.74 5.79 17.45
N GLY A 9 1.54 6.32 17.24
CA GLY A 9 0.55 6.45 18.29
C GLY A 9 -0.88 6.21 17.82
N VAL A 10 -1.79 6.37 18.78
CA VAL A 10 -3.24 6.35 18.59
C VAL A 10 -3.84 7.56 19.29
N ALA A 11 -5.05 7.95 18.90
CA ALA A 11 -5.72 9.12 19.45
C ALA A 11 -7.15 8.82 19.96
N SER A 12 -7.65 9.67 20.86
CA SER A 12 -9.05 9.78 21.25
C SER A 12 -9.40 11.16 21.81
N SER A 13 -10.70 11.40 22.04
CA SER A 13 -11.23 12.55 22.79
C SER A 13 -11.93 12.12 24.07
N ALA A 14 -11.80 12.92 25.13
CA ALA A 14 -12.43 12.73 26.44
C ALA A 14 -13.93 12.48 26.34
N TYR A 15 -14.69 13.40 25.75
CA TYR A 15 -16.15 13.27 25.65
C TYR A 15 -16.57 12.03 24.87
N GLN A 16 -15.77 11.64 23.88
CA GLN A 16 -16.08 10.51 23.02
C GLN A 16 -15.84 9.15 23.66
N VAL A 17 -14.94 9.01 24.65
CA VAL A 17 -14.58 7.70 25.22
C VAL A 17 -14.82 7.55 26.72
N GLU A 18 -14.75 8.63 27.50
CA GLU A 18 -14.69 8.54 28.96
C GLU A 18 -15.97 7.99 29.60
N GLY A 19 -17.12 8.55 29.24
CA GLY A 19 -18.32 8.41 30.05
C GLY A 19 -18.33 9.35 31.26
N THR A 20 -19.28 9.15 32.16
CA THR A 20 -19.60 10.06 33.27
C THR A 20 -20.06 9.29 34.49
N ASP A 21 -19.76 9.81 35.67
CA ASP A 21 -20.21 9.24 36.94
C ASP A 21 -21.07 10.24 37.75
N PRO A 22 -22.04 9.76 38.55
CA PRO A 22 -22.84 10.63 39.42
C PRO A 22 -22.01 11.44 40.41
N ASP A 23 -20.87 10.91 40.86
CA ASP A 23 -20.04 11.50 41.92
C ASP A 23 -18.73 12.14 41.39
N ASP A 24 -18.54 12.22 40.06
CA ASP A 24 -17.30 12.75 39.47
C ASP A 24 -17.13 14.27 39.69
N GLY A 25 -18.21 14.99 39.99
CA GLY A 25 -18.21 16.42 40.25
C GLY A 25 -17.99 17.30 39.01
N ARG A 26 -18.10 16.75 37.80
CA ARG A 26 -17.95 17.48 36.55
C ARG A 26 -19.09 18.49 36.33
N GLY A 27 -18.78 19.60 35.68
CA GLY A 27 -19.76 20.51 35.13
C GLY A 27 -20.38 19.98 33.83
N LYS A 28 -21.54 20.52 33.45
CA LYS A 28 -22.12 20.25 32.13
C LYS A 28 -21.26 20.86 31.02
N THR A 29 -21.15 20.15 29.91
CA THR A 29 -20.57 20.64 28.65
C THR A 29 -21.67 21.06 27.68
N ILE A 30 -21.30 21.81 26.62
CA ILE A 30 -22.21 22.11 25.52
C ILE A 30 -22.72 20.84 24.81
N TRP A 31 -21.95 19.76 24.79
CA TRP A 31 -22.35 18.50 24.17
C TRP A 31 -23.40 17.75 24.99
N ASP A 32 -23.35 17.82 26.33
CA ASP A 32 -24.39 17.26 27.19
C ASP A 32 -25.74 17.93 26.86
N THR A 33 -25.76 19.26 26.88
CA THR A 33 -26.95 20.05 26.52
C THR A 33 -27.43 19.75 25.10
N PHE A 34 -26.52 19.60 24.14
CA PHE A 34 -26.87 19.28 22.75
C PHE A 34 -27.49 17.87 22.61
N THR A 35 -26.98 16.88 23.34
CA THR A 35 -27.57 15.52 23.38
C THR A 35 -28.95 15.51 24.05
N GLU A 36 -29.12 16.24 25.15
CA GLU A 36 -30.40 16.40 25.86
C GLU A 36 -31.49 17.05 24.98
N GLN A 37 -31.09 17.85 23.99
CA GLN A 37 -31.98 18.45 22.99
C GLN A 37 -32.41 17.49 21.87
N GLY A 38 -31.93 16.24 21.85
CA GLY A 38 -32.26 15.25 20.81
C GLY A 38 -31.64 15.55 19.45
N ARG A 39 -30.46 16.17 19.43
CA ARG A 39 -29.77 16.62 18.20
C ARG A 39 -28.85 15.57 17.58
N ILE A 40 -28.63 14.47 18.28
CA ILE A 40 -27.75 13.37 17.88
C ILE A 40 -28.59 12.30 17.18
N PHE A 41 -27.96 11.55 16.27
CA PHE A 41 -28.56 10.36 15.67
C PHE A 41 -29.29 9.50 16.70
N GLN A 42 -30.58 9.23 16.43
CA GLN A 42 -31.48 8.47 17.29
C GLN A 42 -31.53 8.92 18.77
N ASN A 43 -31.31 10.20 19.05
CA ASN A 43 -31.29 10.78 20.40
C ASN A 43 -30.28 10.09 21.35
N GLN A 44 -29.17 9.59 20.80
CA GLN A 44 -28.10 8.99 21.58
C GLN A 44 -27.35 10.06 22.40
N ASN A 45 -26.67 9.62 23.46
CA ASN A 45 -25.85 10.45 24.34
C ASN A 45 -24.51 9.75 24.64
N ALA A 46 -23.59 10.45 25.30
CA ALA A 46 -22.26 9.95 25.62
C ALA A 46 -22.02 9.71 27.12
N TYR A 47 -23.09 9.51 27.92
CA TYR A 47 -22.94 9.36 29.38
C TYR A 47 -22.19 8.09 29.78
N THR A 48 -22.30 7.02 28.99
CA THR A 48 -21.48 5.81 29.16
C THR A 48 -20.33 5.78 28.18
N SER A 49 -20.62 5.98 26.89
CA SER A 49 -19.65 5.83 25.81
C SER A 49 -18.86 4.52 25.85
N CYS A 50 -17.53 4.57 25.80
CA CYS A 50 -16.66 3.40 25.92
C CYS A 50 -16.37 3.05 27.39
N ASP A 51 -16.94 3.79 28.34
CA ASP A 51 -16.68 3.65 29.77
C ASP A 51 -15.18 3.66 30.11
N HIS A 52 -14.40 4.44 29.33
CA HIS A 52 -12.95 4.48 29.44
C HIS A 52 -12.50 4.98 30.81
N MET A 53 -13.31 5.82 31.47
CA MET A 53 -12.99 6.30 32.83
C MET A 53 -12.86 5.17 33.86
N HIS A 54 -13.55 4.04 33.64
CA HIS A 54 -13.46 2.85 34.50
C HIS A 54 -12.51 1.78 33.96
N HIS A 55 -12.28 1.77 32.64
CA HIS A 55 -11.55 0.71 31.94
C HIS A 55 -10.18 1.14 31.38
N TYR A 56 -9.71 2.36 31.64
CA TYR A 56 -8.44 2.85 31.08
C TYR A 56 -7.23 1.97 31.41
N LYS A 57 -7.21 1.30 32.56
CA LYS A 57 -6.13 0.37 32.93
C LYS A 57 -6.05 -0.81 31.97
N ASP A 58 -7.20 -1.38 31.63
CA ASP A 58 -7.30 -2.48 30.66
C ASP A 58 -6.97 -1.98 29.25
N ASP A 59 -7.49 -0.80 28.89
CA ASP A 59 -7.25 -0.18 27.59
C ASP A 59 -5.76 0.15 27.37
N TYR A 60 -5.04 0.65 28.38
CA TYR A 60 -3.59 0.92 28.29
C TYR A 60 -2.74 -0.36 28.34
N ALA A 61 -3.17 -1.38 29.10
CA ALA A 61 -2.53 -2.70 29.02
C ALA A 61 -2.68 -3.30 27.61
N LEU A 62 -3.84 -3.10 26.97
CA LEU A 62 -4.07 -3.52 25.59
C LEU A 62 -3.20 -2.74 24.60
N MET A 63 -3.09 -1.42 24.74
CA MET A 63 -2.16 -0.59 23.94
C MET A 63 -0.72 -1.11 24.02
N LYS A 64 -0.23 -1.44 25.23
CA LYS A 64 1.09 -2.03 25.45
C LYS A 64 1.25 -3.36 24.72
N ASN A 65 0.26 -4.25 24.81
CA ASN A 65 0.29 -5.54 24.14
C ASN A 65 0.32 -5.41 22.60
N LEU A 66 -0.26 -4.34 22.06
CA LEU A 66 -0.23 -3.98 20.64
C LEU A 66 1.02 -3.19 20.24
N GLY A 67 1.93 -2.89 21.17
CA GLY A 67 3.17 -2.16 20.90
C GLY A 67 2.99 -0.66 20.71
N ILE A 68 1.82 -0.09 21.04
CA ILE A 68 1.59 1.36 20.97
C ILE A 68 2.53 2.08 21.96
N LYS A 69 3.24 3.11 21.48
CA LYS A 69 4.22 3.86 22.28
C LYS A 69 3.78 5.28 22.62
N ALA A 70 2.79 5.83 21.93
CA ALA A 70 2.28 7.18 22.18
C ALA A 70 0.76 7.19 22.13
N TYR A 71 0.15 7.96 23.04
CA TYR A 71 -1.30 8.13 23.08
C TYR A 71 -1.67 9.59 23.22
N ARG A 72 -2.38 10.09 22.21
CA ARG A 72 -2.96 11.43 22.21
C ARG A 72 -4.38 11.36 22.76
N PHE A 73 -4.64 12.07 23.84
CA PHE A 73 -5.96 12.14 24.47
C PHE A 73 -6.29 13.58 24.87
N SER A 74 -7.56 13.91 25.04
CA SER A 74 -7.95 15.23 25.56
C SER A 74 -8.32 15.19 27.03
N LEU A 75 -8.30 16.38 27.64
CA LEU A 75 -8.83 16.61 28.99
C LEU A 75 -10.20 17.29 28.88
N ASN A 76 -11.16 16.86 29.70
CA ASN A 76 -12.46 17.51 29.73
C ASN A 76 -12.40 18.79 30.58
N TRP A 77 -12.53 19.96 29.94
CA TRP A 77 -12.47 21.26 30.62
C TRP A 77 -13.53 21.36 31.72
N ALA A 78 -14.79 21.04 31.42
CA ALA A 78 -15.86 21.08 32.42
C ALA A 78 -15.67 20.05 33.55
N ARG A 79 -14.87 18.98 33.34
CA ARG A 79 -14.51 18.04 34.41
C ARG A 79 -13.48 18.63 35.36
N ILE A 80 -12.48 19.36 34.85
CA ILE A 80 -11.41 19.98 35.64
C ILE A 80 -11.89 21.25 36.34
N LEU A 81 -12.65 22.09 35.64
CA LEU A 81 -13.25 23.34 36.14
C LEU A 81 -14.77 23.28 35.91
N PRO A 82 -15.57 22.79 36.87
CA PRO A 82 -17.01 22.57 36.71
C PRO A 82 -17.81 23.83 36.36
N GLU A 83 -17.41 24.97 36.90
CA GLU A 83 -18.01 26.28 36.60
C GLU A 83 -17.32 26.98 35.40
N GLY A 84 -16.41 26.29 34.72
CA GLY A 84 -15.57 26.78 33.62
C GLY A 84 -14.31 27.52 34.07
N THR A 85 -14.39 28.23 35.19
CA THR A 85 -13.27 28.90 35.87
C THR A 85 -13.38 28.73 37.39
N GLY A 86 -12.34 29.09 38.13
CA GLY A 86 -12.34 29.12 39.58
C GLY A 86 -12.07 27.75 40.22
N ARG A 87 -13.10 27.09 40.72
CA ARG A 87 -12.93 25.90 41.57
C ARG A 87 -12.39 24.72 40.74
N VAL A 88 -11.25 24.18 41.17
CA VAL A 88 -10.68 22.96 40.60
C VAL A 88 -11.37 21.73 41.19
N ASN A 89 -11.73 20.78 40.33
CA ASN A 89 -12.23 19.49 40.75
C ASN A 89 -11.06 18.52 41.02
N GLU A 90 -10.66 18.41 42.28
CA GLU A 90 -9.54 17.55 42.70
C GLU A 90 -9.73 16.06 42.34
N LYS A 91 -10.98 15.57 42.25
CA LYS A 91 -11.25 14.20 41.80
C LYS A 91 -10.84 13.99 40.34
N ALA A 92 -11.13 14.97 39.48
CA ALA A 92 -10.73 14.95 38.08
C ALA A 92 -9.21 15.00 37.92
N ILE A 93 -8.54 15.85 38.70
CA ILE A 93 -7.06 15.91 38.73
C ILE A 93 -6.49 14.55 39.11
N ALA A 94 -7.01 13.93 40.18
CA ALA A 94 -6.55 12.61 40.62
C ALA A 94 -6.75 11.53 39.53
N MET A 95 -7.91 11.50 38.88
CA MET A 95 -8.21 10.56 37.80
C MET A 95 -7.25 10.71 36.62
N TYR A 96 -7.10 11.93 36.07
CA TYR A 96 -6.21 12.14 34.92
C TYR A 96 -4.74 11.93 35.27
N ARG A 97 -4.31 12.24 36.50
CA ARG A 97 -2.95 11.90 36.95
C ARG A 97 -2.75 10.38 37.01
N ASP A 98 -3.73 9.63 37.53
CA ASP A 98 -3.65 8.16 37.55
C ASP A 98 -3.64 7.56 36.14
N MET A 99 -4.44 8.10 35.22
CA MET A 99 -4.41 7.73 33.80
C MET A 99 -3.02 7.95 33.19
N ILE A 100 -2.43 9.13 33.36
CA ILE A 100 -1.09 9.45 32.81
C ILE A 100 -0.01 8.56 33.42
N LEU A 101 -0.06 8.33 34.74
CA LEU A 101 0.87 7.42 35.41
C LEU A 101 0.73 6.00 34.88
N THR A 102 -0.50 5.52 34.71
CA THR A 102 -0.79 4.18 34.15
C THR A 102 -0.29 4.07 32.71
N MET A 103 -0.42 5.10 31.88
CA MET A 103 0.17 5.14 30.52
C MET A 103 1.69 4.96 30.61
N LYS A 104 2.37 5.73 31.46
CA LYS A 104 3.83 5.67 31.63
C LYS A 104 4.30 4.32 32.15
N GLU A 105 3.58 3.71 33.09
CA GLU A 105 3.84 2.34 33.58
C GLU A 105 3.74 1.28 32.47
N ASN A 106 2.89 1.54 31.47
CA ASN A 106 2.74 0.71 30.29
C ASN A 106 3.70 1.07 29.14
N GLY A 107 4.60 2.03 29.33
CA GLY A 107 5.56 2.47 28.32
C GLY A 107 4.96 3.37 27.24
N ILE A 108 3.84 4.02 27.54
CA ILE A 108 3.11 4.89 26.61
C ILE A 108 3.39 6.35 26.97
N THR A 109 3.86 7.12 25.98
CA THR A 109 4.09 8.56 26.11
C THR A 109 2.76 9.32 25.95
N PRO A 110 2.35 10.12 26.95
CA PRO A 110 1.12 10.92 26.88
C PRO A 110 1.29 12.16 26.00
N TYR A 111 0.27 12.45 25.19
CA TYR A 111 0.11 13.70 24.43
C TYR A 111 -1.23 14.33 24.80
N ILE A 112 -1.21 15.43 25.55
CA ILE A 112 -2.43 16.06 26.08
C ILE A 112 -2.99 17.08 25.08
N THR A 113 -4.27 16.95 24.73
CA THR A 113 -5.04 17.98 24.04
C THR A 113 -5.90 18.74 25.06
N LEU A 114 -5.75 20.07 25.15
CA LEU A 114 -6.48 20.88 26.13
C LEU A 114 -7.96 21.01 25.76
N PHE A 115 -8.26 21.29 24.48
CA PHE A 115 -9.61 21.49 24.00
C PHE A 115 -9.93 20.61 22.79
N HIS A 116 -10.85 19.68 22.98
CA HIS A 116 -11.41 18.81 21.95
C HIS A 116 -12.94 18.94 21.92
N TRP A 117 -13.40 20.19 21.82
CA TRP A 117 -14.79 20.61 21.61
C TRP A 117 -15.73 20.50 22.83
N GLU A 118 -15.27 19.97 23.96
CA GLU A 118 -16.04 19.94 25.21
C GLU A 118 -16.01 21.26 25.99
N PHE A 119 -16.69 22.29 25.48
CA PHE A 119 -16.77 23.58 26.15
C PHE A 119 -17.70 23.57 27.38
N PRO A 120 -17.33 24.19 28.52
CA PRO A 120 -18.22 24.26 29.69
C PRO A 120 -19.51 25.02 29.40
N GLN A 121 -20.66 24.42 29.73
CA GLN A 121 -21.98 25.02 29.53
C GLN A 121 -22.13 26.35 30.32
N ALA A 122 -21.54 26.43 31.51
CA ALA A 122 -21.53 27.63 32.35
C ALA A 122 -20.86 28.84 31.66
N LEU A 123 -19.89 28.60 30.77
CA LEU A 123 -19.25 29.66 29.98
C LEU A 123 -20.05 29.94 28.69
N GLN A 124 -20.71 28.92 28.12
CA GLN A 124 -21.60 29.10 26.97
C GLN A 124 -22.76 30.06 27.31
N GLU A 125 -23.31 29.94 28.53
CA GLU A 125 -24.35 30.84 29.05
C GLU A 125 -23.87 32.29 29.23
N LYS A 126 -22.56 32.51 29.32
CA LYS A 126 -21.93 33.84 29.36
C LYS A 126 -21.52 34.36 27.97
N GLY A 127 -21.95 33.71 26.89
CA GLY A 127 -21.66 34.12 25.52
C GLY A 127 -20.63 33.25 24.78
N GLY A 128 -20.10 32.21 25.42
CA GLY A 128 -19.22 31.24 24.78
C GLY A 128 -18.01 31.88 24.11
N TRP A 129 -17.67 31.41 22.91
CA TRP A 129 -16.51 31.92 22.16
C TRP A 129 -16.67 33.34 21.60
N LEU A 130 -17.88 33.93 21.60
CA LEU A 130 -18.07 35.34 21.27
C LEU A 130 -17.62 36.26 22.40
N ASN A 131 -17.65 35.77 23.64
CA ASN A 131 -17.20 36.56 24.78
C ASN A 131 -15.67 36.67 24.76
N GLU A 132 -15.15 37.90 24.77
CA GLU A 132 -13.71 38.16 24.76
C GLU A 132 -12.98 37.64 26.00
N GLU A 133 -13.68 37.52 27.15
CA GLU A 133 -13.13 36.93 28.38
C GLU A 133 -12.77 35.45 28.22
N VAL A 134 -13.21 34.78 27.15
CA VAL A 134 -12.85 33.38 26.86
C VAL A 134 -11.33 33.18 26.75
N VAL A 135 -10.61 34.22 26.34
CA VAL A 135 -9.14 34.21 26.28
C VAL A 135 -8.55 34.00 27.68
N ASP A 136 -9.07 34.71 28.68
CA ASP A 136 -8.65 34.60 30.07
C ASP A 136 -9.13 33.29 30.70
N TRP A 137 -10.37 32.87 30.42
CA TRP A 137 -10.93 31.61 30.94
C TRP A 137 -10.12 30.40 30.45
N PHE A 138 -9.81 30.35 29.15
CA PHE A 138 -8.99 29.28 28.60
C PHE A 138 -7.54 29.35 29.07
N GLY A 139 -7.02 30.58 29.26
CA GLY A 139 -5.73 30.81 29.90
C GLY A 139 -5.67 30.25 31.33
N GLU A 140 -6.69 30.50 32.14
CA GLU A 140 -6.81 29.98 33.51
C GLU A 140 -6.85 28.44 33.51
N TYR A 141 -7.65 27.85 32.61
CA TYR A 141 -7.68 26.41 32.43
C TYR A 141 -6.31 25.84 32.04
N ALA A 142 -5.62 26.46 31.09
CA ALA A 142 -4.27 26.06 30.68
C ALA A 142 -3.26 26.15 31.83
N LYS A 143 -3.37 27.17 32.70
CA LYS A 143 -2.58 27.26 33.93
C LYS A 143 -2.85 26.06 34.84
N VAL A 144 -4.11 25.73 35.14
CA VAL A 144 -4.46 24.59 36.00
C VAL A 144 -3.92 23.28 35.43
N VAL A 145 -4.03 23.09 34.10
CA VAL A 145 -3.48 21.93 33.40
C VAL A 145 -1.95 21.87 33.56
N ALA A 146 -1.25 22.98 33.36
CA ALA A 146 0.21 23.03 33.52
C ALA A 146 0.63 22.68 34.95
N GLU A 147 0.01 23.31 35.96
CA GLU A 147 0.34 23.09 37.37
C GLU A 147 0.10 21.65 37.80
N ASN A 148 -0.87 20.95 37.19
CA ASN A 148 -1.28 19.61 37.63
C ASN A 148 -0.79 18.45 36.77
N PHE A 149 -0.33 18.66 35.53
CA PHE A 149 0.02 17.54 34.64
C PHE A 149 1.39 17.69 33.97
N SER A 150 1.99 18.88 33.95
CA SER A 150 3.28 19.08 33.27
C SER A 150 4.44 18.37 33.95
N ASP A 151 4.35 17.93 35.21
CA ASP A 151 5.36 17.05 35.82
C ASP A 151 5.34 15.61 35.25
N LEU A 152 4.22 15.22 34.64
CA LEU A 152 4.00 13.87 34.12
C LEU A 152 3.95 13.80 32.59
N CYS A 153 3.56 14.88 31.92
CA CYS A 153 3.41 14.97 30.48
C CYS A 153 4.33 16.05 29.89
N GLU A 154 4.94 15.76 28.75
CA GLU A 154 5.83 16.67 28.04
C GLU A 154 5.17 17.32 26.81
N TYR A 155 4.15 16.68 26.21
CA TYR A 155 3.57 17.10 24.95
C TYR A 155 2.14 17.64 25.14
N PHE A 156 1.92 18.86 24.68
CA PHE A 156 0.63 19.55 24.78
C PHE A 156 0.17 20.07 23.42
N ILE A 157 -1.12 19.94 23.15
CA ILE A 157 -1.81 20.50 21.99
C ILE A 157 -2.92 21.38 22.54
N THR A 158 -2.96 22.67 22.18
CA THR A 158 -3.94 23.57 22.78
C THR A 158 -5.36 23.29 22.29
N ILE A 159 -5.55 23.19 20.96
CA ILE A 159 -6.87 23.17 20.32
C ILE A 159 -6.83 22.14 19.21
N ASN A 160 -7.85 21.27 19.20
CA ASN A 160 -8.17 20.39 18.08
C ASN A 160 -9.19 21.05 17.15
N GLU A 161 -8.90 21.07 15.85
CA GLU A 161 -9.83 21.40 14.76
C GLU A 161 -10.66 22.67 15.01
N PRO A 162 -10.03 23.86 15.10
CA PRO A 162 -10.76 25.12 15.20
C PRO A 162 -11.79 25.30 14.07
N GLN A 163 -11.53 24.74 12.88
CA GLN A 163 -12.45 24.71 11.75
C GLN A 163 -13.79 24.09 12.12
N CYS A 164 -13.79 22.97 12.84
CA CYS A 164 -15.00 22.29 13.29
C CYS A 164 -15.73 23.08 14.38
N VAL A 165 -14.97 23.66 15.32
CA VAL A 165 -15.55 24.52 16.38
C VAL A 165 -16.34 25.68 15.77
N VAL A 166 -15.75 26.40 14.81
CA VAL A 166 -16.41 27.56 14.18
C VAL A 166 -17.45 27.11 13.15
N GLY A 167 -17.05 26.25 12.20
CA GLY A 167 -17.86 25.83 11.05
C GLY A 167 -19.03 24.92 11.40
N LEU A 168 -18.78 23.89 12.21
CA LEU A 168 -19.81 22.92 12.58
C LEU A 168 -20.61 23.37 13.80
N GLY A 169 -19.95 24.01 14.78
CA GLY A 169 -20.58 24.44 16.03
C GLY A 169 -21.37 25.75 15.94
N HIS A 170 -20.86 26.73 15.18
CA HIS A 170 -21.36 28.12 15.22
C HIS A 170 -21.86 28.67 13.88
N LEU A 171 -21.43 28.11 12.74
CA LEU A 171 -21.91 28.52 11.42
C LEU A 171 -23.07 27.64 10.94
N SER A 172 -22.85 26.32 10.83
CA SER A 172 -23.87 25.37 10.34
C SER A 172 -24.78 24.81 11.45
N GLY A 173 -24.29 24.77 12.70
CA GLY A 173 -25.03 24.25 13.85
C GLY A 173 -25.25 22.73 13.83
N VAL A 174 -24.39 22.00 13.10
CA VAL A 174 -24.39 20.53 13.04
C VAL A 174 -23.80 19.94 14.33
N HIS A 175 -22.76 20.57 14.88
CA HIS A 175 -22.15 20.19 16.17
C HIS A 175 -22.59 21.13 17.29
N ALA A 176 -22.33 20.72 18.55
CA ALA A 176 -22.55 21.60 19.70
C ALA A 176 -21.73 22.91 19.55
N PRO A 177 -22.26 24.07 19.98
CA PRO A 177 -23.54 24.28 20.67
C PRO A 177 -24.77 24.32 19.74
N GLY A 178 -24.63 24.05 18.44
CA GLY A 178 -25.74 23.99 17.50
C GLY A 178 -26.21 25.36 16.98
N LEU A 179 -25.34 26.37 17.07
CA LEU A 179 -25.66 27.74 16.72
C LEU A 179 -25.49 28.00 15.22
N LYS A 180 -26.28 28.93 14.70
CA LYS A 180 -26.21 29.46 13.32
C LYS A 180 -26.03 30.96 13.39
N LEU A 181 -24.80 31.39 13.64
CA LEU A 181 -24.43 32.78 13.81
C LEU A 181 -24.18 33.47 12.47
N SER A 182 -24.15 34.80 12.49
CA SER A 182 -23.79 35.58 11.31
C SER A 182 -22.31 35.42 10.95
N ILE A 183 -21.96 35.67 9.68
CA ILE A 183 -20.57 35.58 9.21
C ILE A 183 -19.62 36.44 10.07
N PRO A 184 -19.90 37.72 10.41
CA PRO A 184 -19.06 38.50 11.31
C PRO A 184 -18.83 37.85 12.68
N GLU A 185 -19.88 37.32 13.30
CA GLU A 185 -19.77 36.63 14.59
C GLU A 185 -18.87 35.39 14.49
N THR A 186 -18.93 34.65 13.38
CA THR A 186 -18.04 33.49 13.19
C THR A 186 -16.57 33.89 13.03
N PHE A 187 -16.27 35.03 12.39
CA PHE A 187 -14.91 35.57 12.34
C PHE A 187 -14.43 36.06 13.71
N GLN A 188 -15.30 36.69 14.50
CA GLN A 188 -14.98 37.08 15.88
C GLN A 188 -14.65 35.86 16.74
N ILE A 189 -15.45 34.78 16.66
CA ILE A 189 -15.18 33.51 17.33
C ILE A 189 -13.83 32.95 16.90
N ALA A 190 -13.56 32.87 15.59
CA ALA A 190 -12.29 32.36 15.09
C ALA A 190 -11.10 33.17 15.64
N HIS A 191 -11.23 34.49 15.70
CA HIS A 191 -10.20 35.36 16.25
C HIS A 191 -10.00 35.15 17.77
N ASN A 192 -11.08 35.13 18.55
CA ASN A 192 -11.02 34.87 19.99
C ASN A 192 -10.42 33.49 20.32
N LEU A 193 -10.75 32.48 19.53
CA LEU A 193 -10.23 31.13 19.69
C LEU A 193 -8.72 31.06 19.44
N LEU A 194 -8.20 31.80 18.45
CA LEU A 194 -6.76 31.93 18.21
C LEU A 194 -6.06 32.74 19.32
N LYS A 195 -6.70 33.78 19.85
CA LYS A 195 -6.17 34.51 21.03
C LYS A 195 -6.10 33.60 22.26
N ALA A 196 -7.12 32.78 22.47
CA ALA A 196 -7.15 31.77 23.53
C ALA A 196 -6.02 30.75 23.37
N HIS A 197 -5.74 30.27 22.15
CA HIS A 197 -4.55 29.45 21.87
C HIS A 197 -3.27 30.12 22.38
N GLY A 198 -3.02 31.37 21.97
CA GLY A 198 -1.85 32.14 22.39
C GLY A 198 -1.73 32.28 23.91
N GLN A 199 -2.83 32.63 24.57
CA GLN A 199 -2.90 32.77 26.02
C GLN A 199 -2.64 31.43 26.75
N ALA A 200 -3.10 30.32 26.19
CA ALA A 200 -2.82 28.99 26.69
C ALA A 200 -1.34 28.61 26.55
N VAL A 201 -0.69 28.93 25.44
CA VAL A 201 0.76 28.70 25.27
C VAL A 201 1.56 29.47 26.33
N ILE A 202 1.22 30.73 26.57
CA ILE A 202 1.86 31.56 27.60
C ILE A 202 1.73 30.91 28.97
N ASN A 203 0.52 30.52 29.36
CA ASN A 203 0.28 29.96 30.69
C ASN A 203 0.84 28.54 30.84
N LEU A 204 0.77 27.68 29.80
CA LEU A 204 1.42 26.38 29.81
C LEU A 204 2.91 26.54 30.10
N ARG A 205 3.63 27.40 29.37
CA ARG A 205 5.07 27.61 29.60
C ARG A 205 5.39 28.25 30.93
N LYS A 206 4.59 29.22 31.36
CA LYS A 206 4.82 29.97 32.61
C LYS A 206 4.70 29.07 33.85
N TYR A 207 3.75 28.14 33.84
CA TYR A 207 3.42 27.32 35.01
C TYR A 207 3.86 25.85 34.90
N ALA A 208 4.48 25.45 33.78
CA ALA A 208 5.02 24.10 33.63
C ALA A 208 6.13 23.81 34.65
N LYS A 209 6.13 22.59 35.18
CA LYS A 209 7.11 22.06 36.14
C LYS A 209 8.37 21.49 35.48
N GLN A 210 8.35 21.33 34.16
CA GLN A 210 9.50 20.93 33.35
C GLN A 210 9.43 21.59 31.96
N LYS A 211 10.45 21.37 31.13
CA LYS A 211 10.40 21.78 29.72
C LYS A 211 9.34 20.95 29.00
N ILE A 212 8.42 21.62 28.32
CA ILE A 212 7.32 21.02 27.57
C ILE A 212 7.42 21.39 26.09
N GLN A 213 6.75 20.62 25.25
CA GLN A 213 6.54 20.87 23.84
C GLN A 213 5.07 21.20 23.59
N ILE A 214 4.81 22.28 22.86
CA ILE A 214 3.45 22.76 22.60
C ILE A 214 3.19 22.82 21.09
N GLY A 215 2.07 22.29 20.67
CA GLY A 215 1.58 22.35 19.29
C GLY A 215 0.12 22.78 19.18
N PHE A 216 -0.35 22.80 17.93
CA PHE A 216 -1.68 23.22 17.51
C PHE A 216 -2.14 22.28 16.38
N ALA A 217 -3.40 21.79 16.42
CA ALA A 217 -3.87 20.73 15.53
C ALA A 217 -5.10 21.14 14.70
N PRO A 218 -4.90 21.86 13.58
CA PRO A 218 -5.96 22.15 12.62
C PRO A 218 -6.35 20.96 11.75
N THR A 219 -7.50 21.09 11.07
CA THR A 219 -8.02 20.13 10.09
C THR A 219 -8.45 20.84 8.81
N GLY A 220 -8.62 20.10 7.71
CA GLY A 220 -9.15 20.65 6.48
C GLY A 220 -9.17 19.65 5.33
N GLY A 221 -10.05 19.90 4.37
CA GLY A 221 -10.01 19.19 3.08
C GLY A 221 -8.77 19.62 2.30
N VAL A 222 -7.95 18.67 1.87
CA VAL A 222 -6.76 18.99 1.09
C VAL A 222 -7.14 19.17 -0.38
N ALA A 223 -6.79 20.31 -0.96
CA ALA A 223 -6.77 20.46 -2.42
C ALA A 223 -5.49 19.80 -2.94
N TYR A 224 -5.63 18.77 -3.76
CA TYR A 224 -4.50 18.02 -4.31
C TYR A 224 -4.62 17.91 -5.83
N PRO A 225 -3.49 17.82 -6.55
CA PRO A 225 -3.48 17.96 -7.99
C PRO A 225 -4.08 16.73 -8.69
N TYR A 226 -4.81 16.97 -9.78
CA TYR A 226 -5.43 15.93 -10.58
C TYR A 226 -4.37 15.06 -11.29
N THR A 227 -3.37 15.70 -11.90
CA THR A 227 -2.17 15.06 -12.44
C THR A 227 -0.91 15.51 -11.71
N ASP A 228 0.23 14.84 -11.93
CA ASP A 228 1.51 15.26 -11.33
C ASP A 228 2.23 16.33 -12.18
N SER A 229 1.50 17.10 -13.01
CA SER A 229 2.05 18.23 -13.76
C SER A 229 2.40 19.40 -12.82
N ALA A 230 3.39 20.21 -13.20
CA ALA A 230 3.79 21.35 -12.38
C ALA A 230 2.66 22.37 -12.23
N GLU A 231 1.85 22.51 -13.29
CA GLU A 231 0.70 23.40 -13.36
C GLU A 231 -0.42 22.96 -12.41
N ASP A 232 -0.79 21.68 -12.40
CA ASP A 232 -1.83 21.17 -11.48
C ASP A 232 -1.36 21.23 -10.02
N ILE A 233 -0.08 20.93 -9.76
CA ILE A 233 0.52 21.03 -8.41
C ILE A 233 0.39 22.46 -7.88
N GLU A 234 0.72 23.46 -8.69
CA GLU A 234 0.61 24.86 -8.26
C GLU A 234 -0.84 25.32 -8.14
N ALA A 235 -1.73 24.91 -9.04
CA ALA A 235 -3.16 25.19 -8.93
C ALA A 235 -3.76 24.61 -7.64
N ALA A 236 -3.42 23.36 -7.29
CA ALA A 236 -3.83 22.72 -6.04
C ALA A 236 -3.27 23.45 -4.82
N ARG A 237 -2.00 23.85 -4.84
CA ARG A 237 -1.38 24.64 -3.76
C ARG A 237 -2.06 26.00 -3.58
N LYS A 238 -2.36 26.69 -4.69
CA LYS A 238 -3.09 27.97 -4.71
C LYS A 238 -4.48 27.81 -4.08
N VAL A 239 -5.21 26.74 -4.38
CA VAL A 239 -6.52 26.47 -3.76
C VAL A 239 -6.37 26.10 -2.28
N TYR A 240 -5.39 25.27 -1.93
CA TYR A 240 -5.22 24.78 -0.57
C TYR A 240 -4.98 25.91 0.44
N PHE A 241 -4.13 26.89 0.08
CA PHE A 241 -3.84 28.04 0.94
C PHE A 241 -4.65 29.30 0.61
N GLY A 242 -5.31 29.36 -0.55
CA GLY A 242 -6.15 30.47 -0.99
C GLY A 242 -7.60 30.37 -0.51
N PHE A 243 -8.44 31.31 -0.94
CA PHE A 243 -9.77 31.49 -0.37
C PHE A 243 -10.89 31.15 -1.35
N TYR A 244 -10.86 29.97 -1.97
CA TYR A 244 -11.85 29.58 -3.00
C TYR A 244 -13.20 29.13 -2.46
N ASN A 245 -13.27 28.78 -1.17
CA ASN A 245 -14.50 28.29 -0.57
C ASN A 245 -15.63 29.34 -0.61
N PRO A 246 -16.89 28.89 -0.77
CA PRO A 246 -18.04 29.77 -0.62
C PRO A 246 -18.16 30.25 0.83
N MET A 247 -18.88 31.36 1.03
CA MET A 247 -18.96 32.03 2.34
C MET A 247 -19.63 31.17 3.42
N ASP A 248 -20.58 30.32 3.07
CA ASP A 248 -21.21 29.39 4.01
C ASP A 248 -20.29 28.20 4.40
N ASN A 249 -19.11 28.11 3.79
CA ASN A 249 -18.09 27.08 4.05
C ASN A 249 -16.68 27.69 4.25
N TRP A 250 -16.61 28.97 4.61
CA TRP A 250 -15.35 29.73 4.69
C TRP A 250 -14.35 29.16 5.71
N THR A 251 -14.86 28.50 6.75
CA THR A 251 -14.09 27.93 7.87
C THR A 251 -13.23 26.74 7.47
N TRP A 252 -13.52 26.06 6.35
CA TRP A 252 -12.70 24.96 5.82
C TRP A 252 -11.48 25.47 5.06
N ASN A 253 -10.75 26.40 5.65
CA ASN A 253 -9.56 27.02 5.06
C ASN A 253 -8.38 26.86 6.02
N ILE A 254 -7.33 26.16 5.59
CA ILE A 254 -6.22 25.83 6.49
C ILE A 254 -5.36 27.05 6.84
N SER A 255 -5.14 27.97 5.89
CA SER A 255 -4.26 29.13 6.07
C SER A 255 -4.85 30.16 7.04
N TRP A 256 -6.17 30.35 7.05
CA TRP A 256 -6.85 31.27 7.97
C TRP A 256 -6.59 30.94 9.44
N PHE A 257 -6.53 29.66 9.78
CA PHE A 257 -6.29 29.19 11.16
C PHE A 257 -4.82 28.94 11.45
N SER A 258 -3.98 28.71 10.43
CA SER A 258 -2.59 28.28 10.59
C SER A 258 -1.58 29.43 10.41
N ASP A 259 -1.74 30.29 9.40
CA ASP A 259 -0.85 31.43 9.17
C ASP A 259 -0.72 32.36 10.40
N PRO A 260 -1.81 32.80 11.07
CA PRO A 260 -1.64 33.68 12.23
C PRO A 260 -0.89 33.00 13.38
N VAL A 261 -1.03 31.69 13.53
CA VAL A 261 -0.35 30.90 14.58
C VAL A 261 1.13 30.68 14.24
N PHE A 262 1.44 30.23 13.03
CA PHE A 262 2.80 29.82 12.65
C PHE A 262 3.63 30.91 11.99
N LEU A 263 3.00 31.88 11.31
CA LEU A 263 3.66 32.97 10.57
C LEU A 263 3.42 34.37 11.18
N GLY A 264 2.50 34.48 12.14
CA GLY A 264 2.26 35.71 12.88
C GLY A 264 1.46 36.78 12.14
N HIS A 265 0.78 36.42 11.05
CA HIS A 265 -0.14 37.30 10.34
C HIS A 265 -1.26 36.49 9.68
N TYR A 266 -2.45 37.09 9.52
CA TYR A 266 -3.47 36.49 8.66
C TYR A 266 -3.06 36.55 7.18
N PRO A 267 -3.60 35.67 6.31
CA PRO A 267 -3.34 35.73 4.88
C PRO A 267 -3.89 37.02 4.25
N LYS A 268 -3.07 37.72 3.44
CA LYS A 268 -3.46 39.00 2.81
C LYS A 268 -4.71 38.89 1.95
N GLU A 269 -4.80 37.86 1.11
CA GLU A 269 -5.97 37.59 0.26
C GLU A 269 -7.25 37.45 1.09
N GLY A 270 -7.19 36.71 2.21
CA GLY A 270 -8.32 36.55 3.13
C GLY A 270 -8.72 37.86 3.80
N LEU A 271 -7.75 38.68 4.23
CA LEU A 271 -8.00 40.00 4.82
C LEU A 271 -8.75 40.93 3.85
N GLU A 272 -8.37 40.92 2.58
CA GLU A 272 -9.03 41.71 1.53
C GLU A 272 -10.44 41.17 1.22
N LYS A 273 -10.56 39.86 1.00
CA LYS A 273 -11.83 39.21 0.65
C LYS A 273 -12.88 39.34 1.74
N PHE A 274 -12.48 39.26 3.00
CA PHE A 274 -13.39 39.22 4.15
C PHE A 274 -13.53 40.55 4.89
N LYS A 275 -12.89 41.63 4.42
CA LYS A 275 -12.83 42.94 5.09
C LYS A 275 -14.14 43.43 5.73
N GLY A 276 -15.29 43.16 5.11
CA GLY A 276 -16.61 43.56 5.64
C GLY A 276 -17.13 42.75 6.83
N TYR A 277 -16.49 41.63 7.17
CA TYR A 277 -16.89 40.71 8.23
C TYR A 277 -15.87 40.61 9.38
N LEU A 278 -14.66 41.14 9.19
CA LEU A 278 -13.58 40.94 10.15
C LEU A 278 -13.82 41.75 11.43
N PRO A 279 -13.43 41.19 12.59
CA PRO A 279 -13.33 41.96 13.82
C PRO A 279 -12.18 42.97 13.70
N GLU A 280 -12.05 43.84 14.70
CA GLU A 280 -10.82 44.61 14.86
C GLU A 280 -9.66 43.63 15.16
N ILE A 281 -8.63 43.63 14.31
CA ILE A 281 -7.42 42.81 14.49
C ILE A 281 -6.30 43.77 14.85
N THR A 282 -5.83 43.70 16.10
CA THR A 282 -4.77 44.57 16.59
C THR A 282 -3.39 43.92 16.52
N GLU A 283 -2.32 44.71 16.60
CA GLU A 283 -0.96 44.18 16.71
C GLU A 283 -0.78 43.36 18.00
N THR A 284 -1.45 43.76 19.08
CA THR A 284 -1.43 43.03 20.36
C THR A 284 -2.09 41.66 20.23
N ASP A 285 -3.19 41.56 19.48
CA ASP A 285 -3.82 40.26 19.21
C ASP A 285 -2.88 39.35 18.43
N MET A 286 -2.19 39.87 17.39
CA MET A 286 -1.27 39.07 16.61
C MET A 286 -0.04 38.62 17.40
N GLN A 287 0.49 39.48 18.27
CA GLN A 287 1.56 39.10 19.21
C GLN A 287 1.09 38.03 20.19
N LEU A 288 -0.17 38.09 20.64
CA LEU A 288 -0.74 37.06 21.51
C LEU A 288 -0.90 35.74 20.75
N ILE A 289 -1.52 35.74 19.56
CA ILE A 289 -1.78 34.54 18.76
C ILE A 289 -0.47 33.84 18.37
N HIS A 290 0.54 34.59 17.95
CA HIS A 290 1.82 34.06 17.47
C HIS A 290 2.80 33.79 18.61
N GLN A 291 2.44 32.85 19.49
CA GLN A 291 3.41 32.30 20.43
C GLN A 291 4.30 31.27 19.75
N PRO A 292 5.61 31.19 20.08
CA PRO A 292 6.49 30.18 19.50
C PRO A 292 5.97 28.77 19.81
N LEU A 293 5.81 27.90 18.81
CA LEU A 293 5.42 26.50 18.98
C LEU A 293 6.59 25.55 18.71
N ASP A 294 6.49 24.34 19.26
CA ASP A 294 7.54 23.31 19.16
C ASP A 294 7.27 22.31 18.01
N PHE A 295 5.99 22.14 17.64
CA PHE A 295 5.57 21.29 16.52
C PHE A 295 4.21 21.73 15.95
N MET A 296 3.94 21.33 14.71
CA MET A 296 2.64 21.43 14.07
C MET A 296 1.91 20.08 14.21
N GLY A 297 0.69 20.11 14.73
CA GLY A 297 -0.25 19.01 14.54
C GLY A 297 -1.05 19.23 13.27
N GLN A 298 -1.53 18.16 12.64
CA GLN A 298 -2.49 18.27 11.54
C GLN A 298 -3.36 17.02 11.50
N ASN A 299 -4.67 17.23 11.37
CA ASN A 299 -5.62 16.18 11.07
C ASN A 299 -5.88 16.17 9.55
N ILE A 300 -5.76 15.00 8.91
CA ILE A 300 -6.02 14.85 7.47
C ILE A 300 -6.75 13.53 7.25
N TYR A 301 -7.97 13.62 6.73
CA TYR A 301 -8.81 12.46 6.42
C TYR A 301 -8.99 12.26 4.92
N ASN A 302 -9.26 13.34 4.19
CA ASN A 302 -9.53 13.30 2.76
C ASN A 302 -9.25 14.64 2.07
N GLY A 303 -9.42 14.67 0.75
CA GLY A 303 -9.29 15.86 -0.08
C GLY A 303 -10.07 15.80 -1.38
N TYR A 304 -9.87 16.81 -2.23
CA TYR A 304 -10.52 16.96 -3.54
C TYR A 304 -9.52 17.35 -4.63
N TYR A 305 -9.83 16.95 -5.87
CA TYR A 305 -8.99 17.21 -7.04
C TYR A 305 -9.04 18.67 -7.46
N VAL A 306 -7.89 19.18 -7.87
CA VAL A 306 -7.73 20.47 -8.52
C VAL A 306 -6.81 20.31 -9.73
N CYS A 307 -7.14 20.92 -10.85
CA CYS A 307 -6.25 21.05 -12.00
C CYS A 307 -6.09 22.51 -12.41
N GLN A 308 -5.15 22.77 -13.30
CA GLN A 308 -5.03 24.04 -13.98
C GLN A 308 -6.10 24.15 -15.08
N GLY A 309 -7.05 25.08 -14.91
CA GLY A 309 -8.06 25.40 -15.91
C GLY A 309 -7.47 26.09 -17.14
N ALA A 310 -8.21 26.06 -18.25
CA ALA A 310 -7.78 26.60 -19.54
C ALA A 310 -7.52 28.12 -19.55
N ASP A 311 -8.09 28.85 -18.59
CA ASP A 311 -7.91 30.29 -18.39
C ASP A 311 -6.73 30.64 -17.46
N GLY A 312 -6.01 29.64 -16.94
CA GLY A 312 -4.94 29.84 -15.97
C GLY A 312 -5.41 29.94 -14.52
N GLU A 313 -6.71 29.76 -14.24
CA GLU A 313 -7.24 29.64 -12.87
C GLU A 313 -7.47 28.17 -12.46
N PRO A 314 -7.45 27.85 -11.15
CA PRO A 314 -7.73 26.50 -10.68
C PRO A 314 -9.16 26.03 -11.01
N GLU A 315 -9.28 24.79 -11.46
CA GLU A 315 -10.55 24.12 -11.73
C GLU A 315 -10.72 22.90 -10.81
N PHE A 316 -11.93 22.71 -10.27
CA PHE A 316 -12.26 21.58 -9.40
C PHE A 316 -12.76 20.41 -10.25
N VAL A 317 -12.14 19.25 -10.09
CA VAL A 317 -12.45 18.07 -10.91
C VAL A 317 -13.36 17.12 -10.16
N ASP A 318 -14.41 16.66 -10.84
CA ASP A 318 -15.33 15.65 -10.31
C ASP A 318 -14.65 14.29 -10.16
N ARG A 319 -15.17 13.49 -9.23
CA ARG A 319 -14.70 12.12 -9.04
C ARG A 319 -15.43 11.18 -9.99
N GLU A 320 -14.70 10.19 -10.50
CA GLU A 320 -15.24 9.18 -11.39
C GLU A 320 -16.37 8.35 -10.72
N PRO A 321 -17.35 7.84 -11.49
CA PRO A 321 -18.36 6.91 -10.97
C PRO A 321 -17.73 5.71 -10.27
N GLY A 322 -18.22 5.38 -9.06
CA GLY A 322 -17.69 4.27 -8.26
C GLY A 322 -16.45 4.62 -7.42
N PHE A 323 -16.08 5.91 -7.32
CA PHE A 323 -14.95 6.33 -6.49
C PHE A 323 -15.06 5.81 -5.05
N PRO A 324 -13.99 5.23 -4.46
CA PRO A 324 -14.03 4.60 -3.14
C PRO A 324 -14.40 5.58 -2.02
N LYS A 325 -15.22 5.09 -1.07
CA LYS A 325 -15.70 5.88 0.07
C LYS A 325 -15.65 5.07 1.37
N THR A 326 -15.49 5.77 2.48
CA THR A 326 -15.66 5.24 3.84
C THR A 326 -17.14 5.01 4.17
N ALA A 327 -17.44 4.38 5.32
CA ALA A 327 -18.81 4.22 5.80
C ALA A 327 -19.56 5.55 6.01
N CYS A 328 -18.83 6.60 6.42
CA CYS A 328 -19.36 7.96 6.52
C CYS A 328 -19.43 8.72 5.17
N ASN A 329 -19.29 8.00 4.05
CA ASN A 329 -19.31 8.51 2.67
C ASN A 329 -18.17 9.48 2.31
N TRP A 330 -17.10 9.53 3.10
CA TRP A 330 -15.93 10.34 2.78
C TRP A 330 -15.10 9.67 1.68
N PRO A 331 -14.54 10.43 0.73
CA PRO A 331 -13.75 9.86 -0.35
C PRO A 331 -12.38 9.38 0.17
N VAL A 332 -11.96 8.19 -0.25
CA VAL A 332 -10.64 7.64 0.08
C VAL A 332 -9.61 8.23 -0.88
N THR A 333 -8.70 9.06 -0.37
CA THR A 333 -7.83 9.93 -1.18
C THR A 333 -6.39 9.98 -0.65
N PRO A 334 -5.60 8.88 -0.76
CA PRO A 334 -4.23 8.85 -0.25
C PRO A 334 -3.31 9.93 -0.86
N LYS A 335 -3.54 10.34 -2.11
CA LYS A 335 -2.81 11.47 -2.73
C LYS A 335 -2.98 12.78 -1.95
N ALA A 336 -4.16 13.01 -1.38
CA ALA A 336 -4.44 14.18 -0.54
C ALA A 336 -3.55 14.19 0.70
N PHE A 337 -3.27 13.03 1.26
CA PHE A 337 -2.40 12.89 2.43
C PHE A 337 -0.94 13.25 2.10
N TYR A 338 -0.40 12.72 0.99
CA TYR A 338 0.94 13.07 0.50
C TYR A 338 1.08 14.57 0.20
N TYR A 339 0.19 15.15 -0.61
CA TYR A 339 0.30 16.56 -1.00
C TYR A 339 0.00 17.51 0.16
N GLY A 340 -0.95 17.19 1.03
CA GLY A 340 -1.24 17.99 2.22
C GLY A 340 -0.01 18.09 3.12
N ILE A 341 0.64 16.97 3.42
CA ILE A 341 1.90 16.93 4.18
C ILE A 341 2.98 17.77 3.49
N LYS A 342 3.22 17.53 2.20
CA LYS A 342 4.23 18.25 1.42
C LYS A 342 4.01 19.76 1.48
N PHE A 343 2.80 20.20 1.15
CA PHE A 343 2.44 21.61 1.14
C PHE A 343 2.60 22.28 2.52
N LEU A 344 2.19 21.61 3.60
CA LEU A 344 2.27 22.14 4.96
C LEU A 344 3.72 22.26 5.43
N THR A 345 4.53 21.22 5.23
CA THR A 345 5.95 21.21 5.66
C THR A 345 6.80 22.24 4.91
N GLU A 346 6.53 22.46 3.62
CA GLU A 346 7.19 23.51 2.83
C GLU A 346 6.83 24.93 3.33
N ARG A 347 5.58 25.14 3.77
CA ARG A 347 5.08 26.45 4.19
C ARG A 347 5.51 26.85 5.61
N TYR A 348 5.33 25.95 6.59
CA TYR A 348 5.45 26.32 8.01
C TYR A 348 6.78 25.90 8.67
N GLN A 349 7.57 25.02 8.04
CA GLN A 349 8.92 24.64 8.46
C GLN A 349 9.08 24.27 9.96
N LEU A 350 8.01 23.74 10.57
CA LEU A 350 8.02 23.13 11.89
C LEU A 350 7.87 21.62 11.77
N PRO A 351 8.35 20.84 12.77
CA PRO A 351 8.12 19.41 12.81
C PRO A 351 6.63 19.09 12.75
N LEU A 352 6.22 18.23 11.83
CA LEU A 352 4.82 17.83 11.65
C LEU A 352 4.52 16.52 12.39
N TYR A 353 3.40 16.49 13.09
CA TYR A 353 2.75 15.27 13.55
C TYR A 353 1.38 15.17 12.88
N ILE A 354 1.09 14.03 12.26
CA ILE A 354 -0.29 13.71 11.91
C ILE A 354 -1.01 13.34 13.19
N THR A 355 -1.82 14.26 13.71
CA THR A 355 -2.47 14.11 15.02
C THR A 355 -3.76 13.32 14.96
N GLU A 356 -4.36 13.20 13.77
CA GLU A 356 -5.46 12.28 13.46
C GLU A 356 -5.45 11.90 11.97
N ASN A 357 -5.58 10.60 11.73
CA ASN A 357 -5.94 10.03 10.44
C ASN A 357 -6.60 8.66 10.66
N GLY A 358 -7.64 8.35 9.90
CA GLY A 358 -8.34 7.07 9.99
C GLY A 358 -9.61 7.07 9.15
N MET A 359 -10.41 6.01 9.27
CA MET A 359 -11.66 5.89 8.53
C MET A 359 -12.76 5.18 9.34
N SER A 360 -14.01 5.55 9.06
CA SER A 360 -15.18 4.79 9.51
C SER A 360 -15.37 3.56 8.61
N CYS A 361 -15.63 2.40 9.23
CA CYS A 361 -15.97 1.15 8.56
C CYS A 361 -17.28 0.56 9.09
N HIS A 362 -17.95 -0.26 8.28
CA HIS A 362 -19.12 -1.05 8.70
C HIS A 362 -18.67 -2.34 9.43
N ASP A 363 -17.98 -2.17 10.56
CA ASP A 363 -17.42 -3.28 11.32
C ASP A 363 -18.51 -4.16 11.95
N ASN A 364 -18.34 -5.48 11.83
CA ASN A 364 -19.20 -6.48 12.44
C ASN A 364 -18.38 -7.54 13.16
N VAL A 365 -18.91 -8.07 14.26
CA VAL A 365 -18.35 -9.26 14.91
C VAL A 365 -18.78 -10.48 14.09
N SER A 366 -17.81 -11.12 13.46
CA SER A 366 -17.94 -12.33 12.65
C SER A 366 -18.30 -13.55 13.49
N PHE A 367 -18.72 -14.63 12.82
CA PHE A 367 -19.11 -15.89 13.48
C PHE A 367 -18.00 -16.50 14.35
N ASP A 368 -16.75 -16.24 14.03
CA ASP A 368 -15.57 -16.66 14.80
C ASP A 368 -15.28 -15.76 16.02
N GLY A 369 -16.09 -14.71 16.24
CA GLY A 369 -15.95 -13.77 17.34
C GLY A 369 -14.92 -12.66 17.10
N ARG A 370 -14.38 -12.54 15.88
CA ARG A 370 -13.41 -11.50 15.49
C ARG A 370 -14.07 -10.39 14.67
N VAL A 371 -13.35 -9.30 14.44
CA VAL A 371 -13.77 -8.22 13.55
C VAL A 371 -12.75 -8.12 12.42
N HIS A 372 -13.18 -8.51 11.21
CA HIS A 372 -12.34 -8.50 10.00
C HIS A 372 -12.57 -7.22 9.22
N ASP A 373 -11.63 -6.28 9.31
CA ASP A 373 -11.75 -4.90 8.81
C ASP A 373 -10.67 -4.56 7.79
N ASN A 374 -10.54 -5.41 6.76
CA ASN A 374 -9.53 -5.25 5.70
C ASN A 374 -9.62 -3.90 4.95
N ASP A 375 -10.80 -3.27 4.88
CA ASP A 375 -10.96 -1.94 4.30
C ASP A 375 -10.15 -0.89 5.08
N ARG A 376 -10.13 -0.99 6.43
CA ARG A 376 -9.33 -0.12 7.29
C ARG A 376 -7.84 -0.35 7.07
N ILE A 377 -7.40 -1.60 6.95
CA ILE A 377 -6.01 -1.93 6.62
C ILE A 377 -5.62 -1.32 5.28
N THR A 378 -6.45 -1.50 4.24
CA THR A 378 -6.20 -0.98 2.90
C THR A 378 -6.09 0.54 2.89
N PHE A 379 -6.97 1.23 3.62
CA PHE A 379 -6.91 2.68 3.79
C PHE A 379 -5.62 3.10 4.48
N LEU A 380 -5.32 2.53 5.64
CA LEU A 380 -4.14 2.91 6.44
C LEU A 380 -2.84 2.63 5.69
N ASP A 381 -2.75 1.48 5.01
CA ASP A 381 -1.60 1.11 4.20
C ASP A 381 -1.33 2.15 3.10
N SER A 382 -2.37 2.53 2.34
CA SER A 382 -2.24 3.52 1.26
C SER A 382 -1.92 4.94 1.77
N TYR A 383 -2.48 5.35 2.91
CA TYR A 383 -2.23 6.67 3.49
C TYR A 383 -0.86 6.74 4.17
N ILE A 384 -0.49 5.76 4.99
CA ILE A 384 0.84 5.73 5.61
C ILE A 384 1.92 5.61 4.52
N GLY A 385 1.65 4.88 3.44
CA GLY A 385 2.54 4.85 2.28
C GLY A 385 2.68 6.23 1.60
N ALA A 386 1.58 6.95 1.42
CA ALA A 386 1.60 8.33 0.91
C ALA A 386 2.39 9.29 1.82
N MET A 387 2.29 9.15 3.15
CA MET A 387 3.10 9.90 4.11
C MET A 387 4.57 9.52 4.04
N GLN A 388 4.89 8.23 3.93
CA GLN A 388 6.28 7.79 3.82
C GLN A 388 6.92 8.32 2.55
N ARG A 389 6.20 8.39 1.43
CA ARG A 389 6.71 9.07 0.23
C ARG A 389 7.14 10.51 0.53
N ALA A 390 6.31 11.28 1.23
CA ALA A 390 6.67 12.65 1.61
C ALA A 390 7.88 12.69 2.57
N TYR A 391 7.94 11.76 3.52
CA TYR A 391 9.06 11.60 4.44
C TYR A 391 10.38 11.28 3.71
N ASP A 392 10.34 10.31 2.78
CA ASP A 392 11.49 9.91 1.95
C ASP A 392 11.94 11.05 1.02
N GLU A 393 11.03 11.96 0.63
CA GLU A 393 11.30 13.20 -0.11
C GLU A 393 11.80 14.37 0.78
N GLY A 394 11.90 14.19 2.10
CA GLY A 394 12.52 15.14 3.03
C GLY A 394 11.57 16.00 3.87
N ALA A 395 10.27 15.72 3.88
CA ALA A 395 9.33 16.38 4.79
C ALA A 395 9.65 16.03 6.27
N ASP A 396 9.76 17.02 7.17
CA ASP A 396 10.02 16.80 8.62
C ASP A 396 8.75 16.32 9.33
N ILE A 397 8.43 15.03 9.15
CA ILE A 397 7.31 14.34 9.78
C ILE A 397 7.86 13.47 10.91
N ARG A 398 7.40 13.71 12.14
CA ARG A 398 7.95 13.05 13.33
C ARG A 398 7.01 12.05 13.99
N GLY A 399 5.74 12.01 13.59
CA GLY A 399 4.83 11.00 14.08
C GLY A 399 3.46 10.96 13.44
N TYR A 400 2.78 9.86 13.70
CA TYR A 400 1.45 9.52 13.20
C TYR A 400 0.58 8.97 14.32
N PHE A 401 -0.60 9.55 14.49
CA PHE A 401 -1.61 9.13 15.44
C PHE A 401 -2.87 8.65 14.72
N LEU A 402 -3.15 7.36 14.86
CA LEU A 402 -4.33 6.74 14.27
C LEU A 402 -5.60 7.16 15.03
N TRP A 403 -6.58 7.67 14.29
CA TRP A 403 -7.92 7.99 14.78
C TRP A 403 -8.87 6.82 14.46
N THR A 404 -9.22 5.97 15.42
CA THR A 404 -8.97 6.03 16.88
C THR A 404 -8.47 4.72 17.47
N PHE A 405 -8.12 4.75 18.76
CA PHE A 405 -7.93 3.51 19.51
C PHE A 405 -9.23 2.72 19.65
N LEU A 406 -10.26 3.30 20.28
CA LEU A 406 -11.57 2.67 20.51
C LEU A 406 -12.61 3.18 19.50
N ASP A 407 -13.53 2.31 19.08
CA ASP A 407 -14.83 2.75 18.58
C ASP A 407 -15.51 3.59 19.66
N ASN A 408 -16.01 4.76 19.27
CA ASN A 408 -16.40 5.79 20.22
C ASN A 408 -17.68 6.52 19.77
N PHE A 409 -18.09 7.54 20.54
CA PHE A 409 -19.22 8.41 20.19
C PHE A 409 -18.80 9.43 19.11
N GLU A 410 -19.20 9.21 17.86
CA GLU A 410 -18.84 10.05 16.70
C GLU A 410 -19.79 11.26 16.58
N TRP A 411 -19.74 12.13 17.59
CA TRP A 411 -20.37 13.45 17.58
C TRP A 411 -21.86 13.40 17.19
N SER A 412 -22.28 14.12 16.13
CA SER A 412 -23.68 14.14 15.68
C SER A 412 -24.18 12.77 15.17
N GLU A 413 -23.29 11.88 14.77
CA GLU A 413 -23.62 10.53 14.29
C GLU A 413 -23.80 9.51 15.43
N GLY A 414 -23.49 9.89 16.68
CA GLY A 414 -23.60 8.99 17.82
C GLY A 414 -22.71 7.75 17.65
N TYR A 415 -23.25 6.56 17.90
CA TYR A 415 -22.53 5.29 17.77
C TYR A 415 -22.71 4.60 16.41
N LYS A 416 -23.22 5.33 15.40
CA LYS A 416 -23.46 4.81 14.05
C LYS A 416 -22.16 4.53 13.30
N GLU A 417 -21.16 5.39 13.48
CA GLU A 417 -19.88 5.34 12.77
C GLU A 417 -18.79 4.75 13.69
N ARG A 418 -17.82 4.02 13.10
CA ARG A 418 -16.80 3.26 13.86
C ARG A 418 -15.41 3.48 13.28
N PHE A 419 -14.61 4.30 13.97
CA PHE A 419 -13.24 4.64 13.57
C PHE A 419 -12.14 3.82 14.26
N GLY A 420 -12.46 3.15 15.37
CA GLY A 420 -11.46 2.54 16.23
C GLY A 420 -10.80 1.32 15.62
N MET A 421 -9.55 1.04 16.00
CA MET A 421 -8.93 -0.27 15.75
C MET A 421 -9.35 -1.32 16.79
N ILE A 422 -10.00 -0.91 17.87
CA ILE A 422 -10.62 -1.77 18.87
C ILE A 422 -12.13 -1.59 18.80
N TYR A 423 -12.83 -2.68 18.50
CA TYR A 423 -14.28 -2.72 18.54
C TYR A 423 -14.77 -2.63 19.97
N VAL A 424 -15.77 -1.78 20.21
CA VAL A 424 -16.47 -1.68 21.49
C VAL A 424 -17.91 -2.14 21.31
N ASP A 425 -18.29 -3.16 22.07
CA ASP A 425 -19.71 -3.45 22.32
C ASP A 425 -20.19 -2.48 23.39
N PHE A 426 -20.88 -1.42 22.98
CA PHE A 426 -21.34 -0.36 23.88
C PHE A 426 -22.36 -0.83 24.93
N MET A 427 -22.98 -2.00 24.76
CA MET A 427 -23.94 -2.54 25.73
C MET A 427 -23.24 -3.32 26.84
N THR A 428 -22.18 -4.05 26.51
CA THR A 428 -21.45 -4.91 27.45
C THR A 428 -20.10 -4.36 27.87
N GLN A 429 -19.65 -3.28 27.22
CA GLN A 429 -18.31 -2.67 27.34
C GLN A 429 -17.17 -3.63 26.95
N ARG A 430 -17.48 -4.71 26.24
CA ARG A 430 -16.47 -5.65 25.75
C ARG A 430 -15.65 -5.03 24.62
N ARG A 431 -14.32 -5.12 24.74
CA ARG A 431 -13.35 -4.77 23.68
C ARG A 431 -13.02 -6.00 22.83
N ILE A 432 -12.98 -5.84 21.51
CA ILE A 432 -12.50 -6.85 20.56
C ILE A 432 -11.44 -6.20 19.67
N VAL A 433 -10.23 -6.74 19.68
CA VAL A 433 -9.13 -6.28 18.83
C VAL A 433 -9.45 -6.61 17.37
N LYS A 434 -9.50 -5.60 16.50
CA LYS A 434 -9.76 -5.79 15.07
C LYS A 434 -8.49 -6.24 14.34
N ASP A 435 -8.63 -6.76 13.13
CA ASP A 435 -7.46 -7.17 12.33
C ASP A 435 -6.52 -6.00 12.01
N SER A 436 -7.07 -4.79 11.82
CA SER A 436 -6.28 -3.56 11.66
C SER A 436 -5.34 -3.24 12.83
N ALA A 437 -5.70 -3.60 14.07
CA ALA A 437 -4.82 -3.38 15.22
C ALA A 437 -3.61 -4.31 15.20
N PHE A 438 -3.77 -5.57 14.78
CA PHE A 438 -2.66 -6.50 14.59
C PHE A 438 -1.77 -6.08 13.41
N TRP A 439 -2.37 -5.63 12.32
CA TRP A 439 -1.61 -5.06 11.20
C TRP A 439 -0.80 -3.82 11.61
N TYR A 440 -1.40 -2.91 12.38
CA TYR A 440 -0.73 -1.70 12.85
C TYR A 440 0.37 -2.03 13.88
N GLN A 441 0.20 -3.06 14.70
CA GLN A 441 1.26 -3.59 15.55
C GLN A 441 2.50 -3.99 14.73
N ASP A 442 2.32 -4.64 13.57
CA ASP A 442 3.43 -5.00 12.68
C ASP A 442 4.05 -3.76 12.00
N VAL A 443 3.25 -2.74 11.67
CA VAL A 443 3.74 -1.43 11.19
C VAL A 443 4.67 -0.81 12.22
N ILE A 444 4.26 -0.75 13.48
CA ILE A 444 5.06 -0.18 14.57
C ILE A 444 6.34 -0.99 14.79
N LYS A 445 6.22 -2.32 14.81
CA LYS A 445 7.36 -3.22 15.05
C LYS A 445 8.42 -3.12 13.95
N THR A 446 8.00 -2.91 12.71
CA THR A 446 8.88 -2.86 11.54
C THR A 446 9.20 -1.44 11.06
N ASN A 447 8.72 -0.41 11.78
CA ASN A 447 8.78 0.99 11.35
C ASN A 447 8.31 1.19 9.89
N GLY A 448 7.19 0.55 9.55
CA GLY A 448 6.57 0.60 8.22
C GLY A 448 7.08 -0.44 7.23
N GLY A 449 7.98 -1.35 7.61
CA GLY A 449 8.51 -2.38 6.71
C GLY A 449 7.45 -3.29 6.07
N ASN A 450 6.32 -3.54 6.73
CA ASN A 450 5.22 -4.37 6.22
C ASN A 450 4.19 -3.62 5.34
N ILE A 451 4.34 -2.31 5.14
CA ILE A 451 3.45 -1.50 4.29
C ILE A 451 3.72 -1.82 2.82
N SER A 452 2.67 -1.85 1.99
CA SER A 452 2.74 -2.26 0.58
C SER A 452 3.85 -1.58 -0.23
N MET A 453 4.07 -0.27 -0.04
CA MET A 453 5.13 0.45 -0.77
C MET A 453 6.56 -0.04 -0.45
N ASN A 454 6.75 -0.70 0.69
CA ASN A 454 8.02 -1.34 1.09
C ASN A 454 8.00 -2.86 0.83
N GLN A 455 6.91 -3.39 0.27
CA GLN A 455 6.69 -4.81 -0.02
C GLN A 455 6.56 -5.00 -1.54
N THR A 456 7.68 -4.89 -2.25
CA THR A 456 7.71 -5.00 -3.73
C THR A 456 7.47 -6.43 -4.24
N THR A 457 7.29 -7.40 -3.36
CA THR A 457 7.42 -8.82 -3.68
C THR A 457 6.20 -9.68 -3.39
N LYS A 458 5.01 -9.07 -3.27
CA LYS A 458 3.74 -9.79 -2.99
C LYS A 458 2.73 -9.76 -4.12
N GLU A 459 3.07 -9.16 -5.26
CA GLU A 459 2.19 -9.08 -6.43
C GLU A 459 2.56 -10.12 -7.48
N ILE A 460 1.56 -10.75 -8.10
CA ILE A 460 1.78 -11.67 -9.21
C ILE A 460 2.14 -10.86 -10.46
N LEU A 461 3.23 -11.21 -11.12
CA LEU A 461 3.71 -10.50 -12.29
C LEU A 461 3.21 -11.20 -13.56
N PHE A 462 2.10 -10.73 -14.13
CA PHE A 462 1.59 -11.23 -15.42
C PHE A 462 2.33 -10.60 -16.59
N LEU A 463 2.67 -11.41 -17.60
CA LEU A 463 3.37 -10.96 -18.81
C LEU A 463 2.51 -11.12 -20.06
N ASP A 464 2.64 -10.17 -20.97
CA ASP A 464 2.19 -10.34 -22.35
C ASP A 464 3.16 -11.25 -23.12
N PRO A 465 2.67 -12.34 -23.73
CA PRO A 465 3.52 -13.24 -24.51
C PRO A 465 4.03 -12.58 -25.79
N VAL A 466 5.28 -12.86 -26.15
CA VAL A 466 5.85 -12.40 -27.44
C VAL A 466 5.90 -13.57 -28.41
N CYS A 467 5.07 -13.56 -29.45
CA CYS A 467 5.07 -14.64 -30.45
C CYS A 467 5.96 -14.30 -31.66
N THR A 468 6.61 -15.30 -32.23
CA THR A 468 7.46 -15.18 -33.42
C THR A 468 6.98 -16.07 -34.56
N HIS A 469 7.22 -15.59 -35.77
CA HIS A 469 6.95 -16.31 -37.00
C HIS A 469 8.19 -17.10 -37.43
N ASN A 470 8.00 -18.37 -37.76
CA ASN A 470 9.06 -19.28 -38.15
C ASN A 470 8.59 -20.15 -39.30
N ILE A 471 9.49 -20.47 -40.24
CA ILE A 471 9.17 -21.27 -41.45
C ILE A 471 8.56 -22.66 -41.16
N TRP A 472 8.73 -23.18 -39.95
CA TRP A 472 8.21 -24.46 -39.48
C TRP A 472 7.00 -24.31 -38.56
N GLY A 473 6.59 -23.08 -38.26
CA GLY A 473 5.53 -22.75 -37.31
C GLY A 473 4.13 -23.11 -37.81
N GLY A 474 3.18 -23.15 -36.88
CA GLY A 474 1.80 -23.52 -37.15
C GLY A 474 0.79 -22.46 -36.75
N THR A 475 -0.44 -22.91 -36.46
CA THR A 475 -1.57 -22.07 -36.07
C THR A 475 -2.00 -22.28 -34.62
N ARG A 476 -1.45 -23.27 -33.92
CA ARG A 476 -1.97 -23.71 -32.61
C ARG A 476 -1.76 -22.67 -31.52
N LEU A 477 -0.71 -21.87 -31.59
CA LEU A 477 -0.51 -20.74 -30.67
C LEU A 477 -1.68 -19.74 -30.71
N ARG A 478 -2.27 -19.52 -31.90
CA ARG A 478 -3.46 -18.69 -32.07
C ARG A 478 -4.76 -19.46 -31.77
N GLU A 479 -4.86 -20.71 -32.20
CA GLU A 479 -6.10 -21.49 -32.13
C GLU A 479 -6.36 -22.11 -30.75
N ASP A 480 -5.32 -22.65 -30.12
CA ASP A 480 -5.41 -23.39 -28.84
C ASP A 480 -5.15 -22.49 -27.61
N PHE A 481 -4.38 -21.41 -27.77
CA PHE A 481 -4.00 -20.48 -26.68
C PHE A 481 -4.56 -19.06 -26.86
N HIS A 482 -5.11 -18.75 -28.04
CA HIS A 482 -5.73 -17.45 -28.35
C HIS A 482 -4.77 -16.25 -28.21
N TYR A 483 -3.48 -16.46 -28.51
CA TYR A 483 -2.54 -15.34 -28.54
C TYR A 483 -2.89 -14.36 -29.67
N PRO A 484 -2.81 -13.03 -29.42
CA PRO A 484 -3.32 -12.00 -30.33
C PRO A 484 -2.33 -11.70 -31.46
N VAL A 485 -1.87 -12.73 -32.17
CA VAL A 485 -0.94 -12.63 -33.29
C VAL A 485 -1.52 -13.38 -34.49
N GLU A 486 -1.52 -12.72 -35.65
CA GLU A 486 -2.03 -13.26 -36.91
C GLU A 486 -0.97 -14.13 -37.60
N GLY A 487 -1.37 -14.96 -38.57
CA GLY A 487 -0.46 -15.81 -39.37
C GLY A 487 -0.69 -17.32 -39.21
N ASP A 488 -0.10 -18.10 -40.11
CA ASP A 488 -0.17 -19.57 -40.14
C ASP A 488 1.20 -20.27 -39.98
N ASP A 489 2.21 -19.47 -39.64
CA ASP A 489 3.61 -19.80 -39.42
C ASP A 489 4.08 -19.35 -38.03
N LEU A 490 3.18 -19.32 -37.04
CA LEU A 490 3.50 -18.98 -35.64
C LEU A 490 4.25 -20.15 -34.99
N GLY A 491 5.56 -20.01 -34.83
CA GLY A 491 6.43 -21.08 -34.35
C GLY A 491 6.62 -21.08 -32.85
N GLU A 492 6.86 -19.90 -32.27
CA GLU A 492 7.19 -19.76 -30.85
C GLU A 492 6.33 -18.70 -30.18
N CYS A 493 5.97 -18.94 -28.93
CA CYS A 493 5.48 -17.96 -27.99
C CYS A 493 6.47 -17.88 -26.83
N TRP A 494 7.11 -16.74 -26.64
CA TRP A 494 8.03 -16.46 -25.55
C TRP A 494 7.18 -15.90 -24.40
N GLY A 495 6.66 -16.81 -23.58
CA GLY A 495 5.70 -16.50 -22.53
C GLY A 495 6.33 -15.78 -21.33
N ILE A 496 7.53 -16.19 -20.94
CA ILE A 496 8.33 -15.50 -19.92
C ILE A 496 9.74 -15.34 -20.46
N SER A 497 10.11 -14.10 -20.77
CA SER A 497 11.35 -13.79 -21.47
C SER A 497 11.83 -12.39 -21.12
N ALA A 498 13.13 -12.28 -20.82
CA ALA A 498 13.85 -11.02 -20.75
C ALA A 498 14.90 -10.92 -21.88
N HIS A 499 14.76 -11.74 -22.93
CA HIS A 499 15.73 -11.79 -24.02
C HIS A 499 15.51 -10.60 -24.98
N PRO A 500 16.56 -9.95 -25.51
CA PRO A 500 16.42 -8.75 -26.36
C PRO A 500 15.53 -8.93 -27.60
N ASN A 501 15.47 -10.15 -28.16
CA ASN A 501 14.66 -10.46 -29.34
C ASN A 501 13.15 -10.66 -29.02
N GLY A 502 12.78 -10.74 -27.74
CA GLY A 502 11.39 -11.01 -27.34
C GLY A 502 11.19 -10.78 -25.86
N ASP A 503 11.46 -9.55 -25.40
CA ASP A 503 11.35 -9.15 -24.00
C ASP A 503 9.88 -8.89 -23.63
N GLY A 504 9.39 -9.66 -22.65
CA GLY A 504 8.01 -9.61 -22.17
C GLY A 504 7.68 -8.28 -21.49
N THR A 505 6.43 -7.85 -21.64
CA THR A 505 5.92 -6.63 -20.98
C THR A 505 4.99 -7.02 -19.83
N LEU A 506 5.13 -6.34 -18.69
CA LEU A 506 4.26 -6.54 -17.53
C LEU A 506 2.86 -5.96 -17.83
N ARG A 507 1.80 -6.76 -17.65
CA ARG A 507 0.43 -6.40 -18.03
C ARG A 507 -0.41 -5.85 -16.88
N ASP A 508 -0.47 -6.59 -15.77
CA ASP A 508 -1.44 -6.40 -14.69
C ASP A 508 -0.73 -6.34 -13.31
N CYS A 509 0.12 -5.35 -13.09
CA CYS A 509 0.77 -5.12 -11.79
C CYS A 509 1.22 -3.67 -11.58
N GLY A 510 1.79 -3.36 -10.41
CA GLY A 510 2.44 -2.08 -10.09
C GLY A 510 3.59 -1.70 -11.02
N PHE A 511 4.09 -2.65 -11.83
CA PHE A 511 5.13 -2.45 -12.86
C PHE A 511 4.57 -2.47 -14.29
N ARG A 512 3.26 -2.30 -14.47
CA ARG A 512 2.59 -2.33 -15.78
C ARG A 512 3.33 -1.48 -16.82
N GLY A 513 3.58 -2.06 -17.99
CA GLY A 513 4.26 -1.43 -19.12
C GLY A 513 5.79 -1.52 -19.06
N MET A 514 6.38 -1.90 -17.93
CA MET A 514 7.83 -2.17 -17.83
C MET A 514 8.18 -3.47 -18.57
N LYS A 515 9.42 -3.57 -19.06
CA LYS A 515 9.97 -4.82 -19.60
C LYS A 515 10.51 -5.73 -18.50
N LEU A 516 10.50 -7.05 -18.70
CA LEU A 516 11.04 -7.99 -17.70
C LEU A 516 12.55 -7.77 -17.49
N SER A 517 13.31 -7.49 -18.55
CA SER A 517 14.74 -7.17 -18.42
C SER A 517 15.00 -5.89 -17.61
N GLU A 518 14.13 -4.90 -17.76
CA GLU A 518 14.20 -3.65 -17.01
C GLU A 518 13.86 -3.87 -15.53
N LEU A 519 12.81 -4.64 -15.25
CA LEU A 519 12.42 -4.99 -13.88
C LEU A 519 13.52 -5.77 -13.17
N TRP A 520 14.12 -6.77 -13.82
CA TRP A 520 15.27 -7.53 -13.29
C TRP A 520 16.42 -6.63 -12.84
N LYS A 521 16.73 -5.61 -13.65
CA LYS A 521 17.85 -4.70 -13.39
C LYS A 521 17.54 -3.66 -12.32
N LYS A 522 16.34 -3.09 -12.33
CA LYS A 522 15.95 -1.98 -11.43
C LYS A 522 15.45 -2.46 -10.07
N HIS A 523 14.89 -3.67 -10.01
CA HIS A 523 14.24 -4.24 -8.83
C HIS A 523 14.72 -5.68 -8.56
N PRO A 524 16.03 -5.89 -8.32
CA PRO A 524 16.58 -7.22 -8.05
C PRO A 524 15.96 -7.90 -6.82
N GLU A 525 15.42 -7.13 -5.87
CA GLU A 525 14.75 -7.63 -4.68
C GLU A 525 13.49 -8.45 -4.99
N VAL A 526 12.81 -8.14 -6.09
CA VAL A 526 11.63 -8.89 -6.60
C VAL A 526 11.99 -10.33 -6.95
N PHE A 527 13.27 -10.56 -7.30
CA PHE A 527 13.80 -11.86 -7.69
C PHE A 527 14.80 -12.42 -6.68
N GLY A 528 14.79 -11.93 -5.43
CA GLY A 528 15.63 -12.47 -4.36
C GLY A 528 17.10 -12.05 -4.41
N ASN A 529 17.41 -10.95 -5.12
CA ASN A 529 18.77 -10.43 -5.30
C ASN A 529 19.74 -11.47 -5.88
N VAL A 530 19.27 -12.24 -6.85
CA VAL A 530 20.08 -13.23 -7.55
C VAL A 530 21.24 -12.54 -8.28
N ASP A 531 22.45 -13.03 -8.05
CA ASP A 531 23.67 -12.54 -8.69
C ASP A 531 23.76 -13.04 -10.14
N SER A 532 23.08 -12.34 -11.05
CA SER A 532 23.13 -12.59 -12.49
C SER A 532 22.94 -11.30 -13.28
N ASP A 533 23.69 -11.15 -14.38
CA ASP A 533 23.68 -9.97 -15.25
C ASP A 533 22.39 -9.84 -16.07
N ARG A 534 21.58 -10.90 -16.12
CA ARG A 534 20.30 -11.00 -16.84
C ARG A 534 19.34 -11.97 -16.14
N PHE A 535 18.05 -11.85 -16.44
CA PHE A 535 17.06 -12.85 -16.02
C PHE A 535 17.46 -14.23 -16.57
N PRO A 536 17.52 -15.28 -15.74
CA PRO A 536 18.29 -16.49 -16.05
C PRO A 536 17.56 -17.48 -16.96
N LEU A 537 16.23 -17.41 -17.07
CA LEU A 537 15.41 -18.41 -17.77
C LEU A 537 14.64 -17.81 -18.95
N LEU A 538 14.36 -18.64 -19.95
CA LEU A 538 13.46 -18.34 -21.06
C LEU A 538 12.44 -19.48 -21.18
N ILE A 539 11.15 -19.12 -21.13
CA ILE A 539 10.04 -20.07 -21.19
C ILE A 539 9.30 -19.87 -22.50
N LYS A 540 9.24 -20.91 -23.33
CA LYS A 540 8.59 -20.88 -24.63
C LYS A 540 7.50 -21.92 -24.76
N ILE A 541 6.49 -21.64 -25.57
CA ILE A 541 5.61 -22.64 -26.16
C ILE A 541 5.94 -22.71 -27.64
N ILE A 542 6.21 -23.91 -28.15
CA ILE A 542 6.63 -24.13 -29.53
C ILE A 542 5.60 -24.99 -30.24
N ASP A 543 5.03 -24.48 -31.34
CA ASP A 543 4.15 -25.20 -32.25
C ASP A 543 4.90 -25.57 -33.53
N ALA A 544 5.40 -26.80 -33.57
CA ALA A 544 6.10 -27.32 -34.74
C ALA A 544 5.07 -27.92 -35.72
N LYS A 545 4.73 -27.20 -36.80
CA LYS A 545 3.96 -27.75 -37.93
C LYS A 545 4.81 -28.65 -38.81
N ASP A 546 6.09 -28.31 -38.95
CA ASP A 546 7.12 -29.04 -39.70
C ASP A 546 8.38 -29.28 -38.84
N ASP A 547 9.29 -30.12 -39.29
CA ASP A 547 10.50 -30.50 -38.54
C ASP A 547 11.41 -29.29 -38.30
N LEU A 548 11.85 -29.07 -37.06
CA LEU A 548 12.91 -28.11 -36.74
C LEU A 548 14.28 -28.70 -37.07
N SER A 549 15.27 -27.83 -37.24
CA SER A 549 16.62 -28.26 -37.59
C SER A 549 17.20 -29.26 -36.59
N ILE A 550 17.96 -30.24 -37.09
CA ILE A 550 18.83 -31.05 -36.24
C ILE A 550 19.93 -30.14 -35.71
N GLN A 551 20.00 -30.04 -34.39
CA GLN A 551 20.82 -29.04 -33.73
C GLN A 551 21.46 -29.56 -32.45
N VAL A 552 22.41 -28.79 -31.95
CA VAL A 552 23.13 -29.02 -30.69
C VAL A 552 23.48 -27.67 -30.07
N HIS A 553 23.63 -27.65 -28.75
CA HIS A 553 23.96 -26.45 -27.99
C HIS A 553 25.31 -26.58 -27.28
N PRO A 554 26.09 -25.49 -27.19
CA PRO A 554 27.31 -25.45 -26.38
C PRO A 554 27.01 -25.33 -24.89
N ASP A 555 27.99 -25.67 -24.06
CA ASP A 555 28.01 -25.30 -22.63
C ASP A 555 28.48 -23.85 -22.43
N ASP A 556 28.43 -23.36 -21.19
CA ASP A 556 28.81 -21.97 -20.87
C ASP A 556 30.28 -21.69 -21.18
N ASP A 557 31.18 -22.67 -21.00
CA ASP A 557 32.62 -22.50 -21.21
C ASP A 557 32.94 -22.33 -22.71
N TYR A 558 32.33 -23.15 -23.56
CA TYR A 558 32.47 -23.05 -25.00
C TYR A 558 31.82 -21.77 -25.55
N ALA A 559 30.59 -21.48 -25.13
CA ALA A 559 29.87 -20.27 -25.57
C ALA A 559 30.61 -18.99 -25.19
N LYS A 560 31.23 -18.96 -24.01
CA LYS A 560 32.02 -17.80 -23.55
C LYS A 560 33.18 -17.47 -24.50
N VAL A 561 33.84 -18.48 -25.05
CA VAL A 561 34.98 -18.32 -25.97
C VAL A 561 34.52 -18.04 -27.41
N HIS A 562 33.46 -18.73 -27.87
CA HIS A 562 33.09 -18.79 -29.28
C HIS A 562 31.87 -17.95 -29.67
N GLU A 563 31.12 -17.42 -28.70
CA GLU A 563 29.88 -16.65 -28.88
C GLU A 563 29.89 -15.32 -28.09
N ASN A 564 31.01 -14.59 -28.15
CA ASN A 564 31.14 -13.24 -27.58
C ASN A 564 30.78 -13.14 -26.08
N GLY A 565 31.10 -14.16 -25.29
CA GLY A 565 30.79 -14.18 -23.86
C GLY A 565 29.33 -14.55 -23.52
N SER A 566 28.56 -15.07 -24.47
CA SER A 566 27.19 -15.55 -24.23
C SER A 566 27.15 -16.78 -23.33
N LEU A 567 25.96 -17.05 -22.77
CA LEU A 567 25.68 -18.29 -22.03
C LEU A 567 25.55 -19.48 -22.98
N GLY A 568 25.91 -20.67 -22.48
CA GLY A 568 25.54 -21.92 -23.13
C GLY A 568 24.03 -22.13 -23.10
N LYS A 569 23.57 -23.30 -23.53
CA LYS A 569 22.15 -23.61 -23.54
C LYS A 569 21.88 -25.03 -23.07
N THR A 570 21.42 -25.12 -21.83
CA THR A 570 20.72 -26.26 -21.24
C THR A 570 19.23 -26.00 -21.33
N GLU A 571 18.47 -26.99 -21.78
CA GLU A 571 17.02 -26.86 -21.95
C GLU A 571 16.28 -28.15 -21.57
N CYS A 572 14.97 -28.04 -21.41
CA CYS A 572 14.08 -29.18 -21.24
C CYS A 572 12.74 -28.92 -21.92
N TRP A 573 12.08 -29.99 -22.33
CA TRP A 573 10.80 -29.96 -23.02
C TRP A 573 9.74 -30.74 -22.27
N TYR A 574 8.56 -30.18 -22.14
CA TYR A 574 7.34 -30.88 -21.75
C TYR A 574 6.41 -30.99 -22.95
N ILE A 575 6.03 -32.21 -23.32
CA ILE A 575 5.15 -32.45 -24.48
C ILE A 575 3.71 -32.10 -24.09
N LEU A 576 3.24 -30.95 -24.57
CA LEU A 576 1.88 -30.47 -24.35
C LEU A 576 0.88 -31.26 -25.18
N ASP A 577 1.25 -31.55 -26.42
CA ASP A 577 0.46 -32.36 -27.34
C ASP A 577 1.31 -32.83 -28.53
N CYS A 578 0.93 -33.93 -29.17
CA CYS A 578 1.61 -34.43 -30.36
C CYS A 578 0.70 -35.34 -31.20
N LYS A 579 1.03 -35.53 -32.48
CA LYS A 579 0.35 -36.52 -33.33
C LYS A 579 0.53 -37.95 -32.81
N GLU A 580 -0.39 -38.82 -33.20
CA GLU A 580 -0.27 -40.26 -32.91
C GLU A 580 1.02 -40.82 -33.56
N ASN A 581 1.77 -41.63 -32.80
CA ASN A 581 3.09 -42.16 -33.20
C ASN A 581 4.14 -41.08 -33.52
N ALA A 582 4.00 -39.87 -32.96
CA ALA A 582 5.02 -38.83 -33.09
C ALA A 582 6.38 -39.30 -32.56
N THR A 583 7.43 -38.88 -33.24
CA THR A 583 8.82 -39.09 -32.81
C THR A 583 9.48 -37.76 -32.50
N ILE A 584 10.60 -37.81 -31.80
CA ILE A 584 11.50 -36.68 -31.61
C ILE A 584 12.94 -37.14 -31.75
N VAL A 585 13.85 -36.24 -32.12
CA VAL A 585 15.28 -36.56 -32.17
C VAL A 585 15.90 -36.21 -30.83
N ILE A 586 16.55 -37.19 -30.20
CA ILE A 586 17.38 -36.96 -29.00
C ILE A 586 18.56 -37.95 -28.95
N GLY A 587 19.77 -37.39 -28.98
CA GLY A 587 21.02 -38.12 -29.12
C GLY A 587 21.34 -38.54 -30.56
N HIS A 588 22.43 -39.31 -30.69
CA HIS A 588 22.94 -39.83 -31.95
C HIS A 588 23.46 -41.27 -31.79
N ASN A 589 23.80 -41.92 -32.91
CA ASN A 589 24.27 -43.32 -32.92
C ASN A 589 25.79 -43.47 -33.06
N ALA A 590 26.53 -42.39 -33.36
CA ALA A 590 28.00 -42.45 -33.43
C ALA A 590 28.64 -42.86 -32.10
N GLY A 591 29.60 -43.80 -32.15
CA GLY A 591 30.35 -44.28 -30.98
C GLY A 591 31.67 -43.55 -30.74
N THR A 592 32.21 -42.86 -31.75
CA THR A 592 33.48 -42.10 -31.69
C THR A 592 33.36 -40.75 -32.39
N LYS A 593 34.25 -39.79 -32.07
CA LYS A 593 34.21 -38.44 -32.64
C LYS A 593 34.57 -38.44 -34.13
N GLU A 594 35.40 -39.38 -34.57
CA GLU A 594 35.72 -39.64 -35.97
C GLU A 594 34.50 -40.16 -36.74
N GLU A 595 33.75 -41.10 -36.13
CA GLU A 595 32.52 -41.62 -36.72
C GLU A 595 31.44 -40.55 -36.82
N LEU A 596 31.28 -39.76 -35.76
CA LEU A 596 30.39 -38.59 -35.73
C LEU A 596 30.68 -37.65 -36.90
N SER A 597 31.94 -37.21 -37.01
CA SER A 597 32.36 -36.27 -38.05
C SER A 597 32.13 -36.84 -39.44
N ARG A 598 32.47 -38.11 -39.67
CA ARG A 598 32.23 -38.78 -40.94
C ARG A 598 30.74 -38.83 -41.30
N MET A 599 29.87 -39.22 -40.36
CA MET A 599 28.43 -39.31 -40.61
C MET A 599 27.82 -37.96 -40.99
N ILE A 600 28.24 -36.88 -40.33
CA ILE A 600 27.78 -35.51 -40.61
C ILE A 600 28.26 -35.03 -41.98
N HIS A 601 29.56 -35.18 -42.30
CA HIS A 601 30.11 -34.72 -43.59
C HIS A 601 29.61 -35.53 -44.79
N GLU A 602 29.33 -36.82 -44.61
CA GLU A 602 28.76 -37.69 -45.65
C GLU A 602 27.24 -37.57 -45.78
N GLY A 603 26.57 -36.77 -44.92
CA GLY A 603 25.12 -36.57 -44.95
C GLY A 603 24.30 -37.80 -44.58
N LYS A 604 24.84 -38.69 -43.73
CA LYS A 604 24.19 -39.94 -43.29
C LYS A 604 23.20 -39.71 -42.15
N TRP A 605 22.24 -38.81 -42.35
CA TRP A 605 21.37 -38.32 -41.27
C TRP A 605 20.55 -39.41 -40.59
N SER A 606 19.97 -40.35 -41.34
CA SER A 606 19.18 -41.45 -40.79
C SER A 606 20.00 -42.47 -39.98
N GLU A 607 21.30 -42.60 -40.27
CA GLU A 607 22.22 -43.42 -39.48
C GLU A 607 22.72 -42.65 -38.26
N PHE A 608 22.90 -41.33 -38.40
CA PHE A 608 23.42 -40.45 -37.37
C PHE A 608 22.42 -40.21 -36.23
N ILE A 609 21.20 -39.76 -36.55
CA ILE A 609 20.24 -39.30 -35.55
C ILE A 609 19.55 -40.45 -34.85
N ARG A 610 19.17 -40.22 -33.59
CA ARG A 610 18.33 -41.16 -32.83
C ARG A 610 16.93 -40.59 -32.70
N GLU A 611 15.99 -41.15 -33.45
CA GLU A 611 14.57 -40.87 -33.30
C GLU A 611 13.94 -41.81 -32.27
N ILE A 612 13.15 -41.24 -31.35
CA ILE A 612 12.41 -41.98 -30.32
C ILE A 612 10.93 -41.61 -30.36
N PRO A 613 10.02 -42.51 -29.98
CA PRO A 613 8.60 -42.18 -29.84
C PRO A 613 8.37 -41.25 -28.65
N ILE A 614 7.41 -40.34 -28.79
CA ILE A 614 6.94 -39.45 -27.72
C ILE A 614 5.42 -39.49 -27.59
N LYS A 615 4.91 -39.12 -26.42
CA LYS A 615 3.49 -38.86 -26.18
C LYS A 615 3.30 -37.62 -25.31
N LYS A 616 2.07 -37.10 -25.33
CA LYS A 616 1.64 -36.05 -24.40
C LYS A 616 1.97 -36.41 -22.94
N GLY A 617 2.52 -35.44 -22.22
CA GLY A 617 2.92 -35.60 -20.82
C GLY A 617 4.30 -36.22 -20.62
N ASP A 618 5.06 -36.48 -21.69
CA ASP A 618 6.49 -36.79 -21.57
C ASP A 618 7.30 -35.53 -21.28
N PHE A 619 8.37 -35.70 -20.49
CA PHE A 619 9.36 -34.68 -20.18
C PHE A 619 10.72 -35.14 -20.71
N LEU A 620 11.43 -34.23 -21.37
CA LEU A 620 12.74 -34.45 -21.95
C LEU A 620 13.75 -33.45 -21.39
N GLN A 621 14.91 -33.93 -20.92
CA GLN A 621 16.04 -33.10 -20.54
C GLN A 621 17.08 -33.08 -21.67
N ILE A 622 17.57 -31.89 -22.00
CA ILE A 622 18.55 -31.66 -23.06
C ILE A 622 19.74 -30.91 -22.47
N ASP A 623 20.79 -31.69 -22.21
CA ASP A 623 22.05 -31.14 -21.74
C ASP A 623 22.88 -30.60 -22.93
N PRO A 624 23.78 -29.62 -22.69
CA PRO A 624 24.74 -29.19 -23.69
C PRO A 624 25.46 -30.37 -24.36
N GLY A 625 25.68 -30.26 -25.67
CA GLY A 625 26.26 -31.32 -26.49
C GLY A 625 25.30 -32.44 -26.90
N THR A 626 24.02 -32.40 -26.49
CA THR A 626 23.00 -33.35 -26.95
C THR A 626 22.47 -32.96 -28.31
N VAL A 627 22.59 -33.84 -29.31
CA VAL A 627 21.94 -33.67 -30.62
C VAL A 627 20.43 -33.83 -30.46
N HIS A 628 19.62 -32.89 -30.91
CA HIS A 628 18.17 -32.94 -30.76
C HIS A 628 17.43 -32.20 -31.89
N ALA A 629 16.14 -32.48 -32.04
CA ALA A 629 15.24 -31.73 -32.92
C ALA A 629 13.77 -32.02 -32.58
N ILE A 630 12.94 -30.97 -32.65
CA ILE A 630 11.49 -31.08 -32.55
C ILE A 630 10.96 -31.46 -33.94
N LYS A 631 10.13 -32.49 -34.01
CA LYS A 631 9.52 -32.97 -35.26
C LYS A 631 8.14 -32.36 -35.48
N GLY A 632 7.73 -32.24 -36.74
CA GLY A 632 6.46 -31.66 -37.13
C GLY A 632 5.25 -32.39 -36.54
N GLY A 633 4.24 -31.63 -36.15
CA GLY A 633 3.07 -32.09 -35.40
C GLY A 633 3.26 -32.17 -33.89
N THR A 634 4.26 -31.50 -33.33
CA THR A 634 4.54 -31.51 -31.88
C THR A 634 4.34 -30.11 -31.29
N LEU A 635 3.62 -30.05 -30.17
CA LEU A 635 3.44 -28.86 -29.35
C LEU A 635 4.14 -29.08 -28.00
N ILE A 636 5.09 -28.20 -27.66
CA ILE A 636 5.88 -28.34 -26.43
C ILE A 636 5.90 -27.06 -25.62
N LEU A 637 6.19 -27.20 -24.32
CA LEU A 637 6.71 -26.13 -23.48
C LEU A 637 8.20 -26.35 -23.27
N GLU A 638 9.01 -25.37 -23.65
CA GLU A 638 10.46 -25.36 -23.47
C GLU A 638 10.82 -24.45 -22.30
N THR A 639 11.64 -24.95 -21.37
CA THR A 639 12.32 -24.14 -20.36
C THR A 639 13.82 -24.27 -20.59
N GLN A 640 14.50 -23.13 -20.69
CA GLN A 640 15.92 -23.09 -21.02
C GLN A 640 16.63 -21.98 -20.24
N GLN A 641 17.97 -22.06 -20.18
CA GLN A 641 18.80 -20.88 -19.90
C GLN A 641 18.42 -19.74 -20.85
N ASN A 642 18.53 -18.48 -20.42
CA ASN A 642 18.24 -17.32 -21.26
C ASN A 642 19.33 -17.09 -22.33
N SER A 643 19.36 -17.98 -23.31
CA SER A 643 20.31 -18.07 -24.43
C SER A 643 19.57 -18.51 -25.69
N ASP A 644 19.79 -17.78 -26.80
CA ASP A 644 19.19 -18.10 -28.11
C ASP A 644 20.22 -18.74 -29.06
N ILE A 645 21.29 -19.34 -28.51
CA ILE A 645 22.32 -20.00 -29.30
C ILE A 645 21.83 -21.36 -29.78
N THR A 646 22.10 -21.66 -31.05
CA THR A 646 21.77 -22.95 -31.65
C THR A 646 22.78 -23.27 -32.76
N TYR A 647 23.49 -24.39 -32.64
CA TYR A 647 24.35 -24.88 -33.71
C TYR A 647 23.60 -25.89 -34.57
N ARG A 648 23.39 -25.49 -35.80
CA ARG A 648 22.64 -26.26 -36.78
C ARG A 648 23.51 -27.29 -37.47
N VAL A 649 23.21 -28.57 -37.28
CA VAL A 649 23.90 -29.69 -37.93
C VAL A 649 23.27 -30.00 -39.28
N TYR A 650 21.93 -30.05 -39.34
CA TYR A 650 21.19 -30.32 -40.56
C TYR A 650 19.85 -29.57 -40.55
N ASP A 651 19.39 -29.13 -41.71
CA ASP A 651 18.20 -28.28 -41.83
C ASP A 651 17.22 -28.70 -42.93
N TYR A 652 17.29 -29.95 -43.38
CA TYR A 652 16.44 -30.46 -44.47
C TYR A 652 16.54 -29.65 -45.76
N ASP A 653 17.72 -29.08 -46.02
CA ASP A 653 18.03 -28.26 -47.19
C ASP A 653 17.07 -27.05 -47.37
N ARG A 654 16.48 -26.59 -46.26
CA ARG A 654 15.52 -25.47 -46.25
C ARG A 654 16.15 -24.16 -46.67
N LEU A 655 15.37 -23.41 -47.44
CA LEU A 655 15.74 -22.07 -47.90
C LEU A 655 15.11 -21.00 -47.00
N SER A 656 15.89 -19.99 -46.64
CA SER A 656 15.41 -18.73 -46.09
C SER A 656 15.78 -17.61 -47.05
N ASN A 657 14.80 -16.82 -47.49
CA ASN A 657 14.98 -15.80 -48.53
C ASN A 657 15.68 -16.31 -49.80
N GLY A 658 15.35 -17.55 -50.20
CA GLY A 658 15.89 -18.20 -51.40
C GLY A 658 17.32 -18.73 -51.28
N LYS A 659 17.95 -18.70 -50.09
CA LYS A 659 19.28 -19.28 -49.84
C LYS A 659 19.24 -20.35 -48.76
N PRO A 660 20.08 -21.40 -48.83
CA PRO A 660 20.22 -22.36 -47.75
C PRO A 660 20.56 -21.64 -46.44
N ARG A 661 19.92 -22.06 -45.36
CA ARG A 661 20.24 -21.57 -44.02
C ARG A 661 21.62 -22.06 -43.59
N GLU A 662 22.28 -21.25 -42.78
CA GLU A 662 23.63 -21.56 -42.28
C GLU A 662 23.63 -22.84 -41.43
N LEU A 663 24.61 -23.69 -41.71
CA LEU A 663 24.96 -24.86 -40.92
C LEU A 663 26.25 -24.57 -40.16
N HIS A 664 26.32 -24.99 -38.91
CA HIS A 664 27.41 -24.74 -37.97
C HIS A 664 28.21 -26.03 -37.76
N ILE A 665 28.61 -26.69 -38.86
CA ILE A 665 29.11 -28.08 -38.82
C ILE A 665 30.29 -28.24 -37.87
N ASP A 666 31.33 -27.40 -38.01
CA ASP A 666 32.54 -27.49 -37.18
C ASP A 666 32.21 -27.27 -35.70
N LYS A 667 31.51 -26.16 -35.39
CA LYS A 667 31.07 -25.86 -34.01
C LYS A 667 30.19 -26.95 -33.43
N SER A 668 29.35 -27.59 -34.24
CA SER A 668 28.49 -28.70 -33.81
C SER A 668 29.34 -29.91 -33.42
N ILE A 669 30.28 -30.32 -34.28
CA ILE A 669 31.19 -31.44 -34.01
C ILE A 669 32.01 -31.18 -32.74
N ASP A 670 32.44 -29.93 -32.53
CA ASP A 670 33.23 -29.57 -31.36
C ASP A 670 32.47 -29.84 -30.05
N VAL A 671 31.19 -29.49 -29.99
CA VAL A 671 30.40 -29.54 -28.74
C VAL A 671 29.58 -30.81 -28.55
N ILE A 672 29.33 -31.60 -29.60
CA ILE A 672 28.56 -32.85 -29.46
C ILE A 672 29.29 -33.81 -28.51
N THR A 673 28.56 -34.29 -27.51
CA THR A 673 29.04 -35.29 -26.56
C THR A 673 29.01 -36.68 -27.18
N VAL A 674 30.17 -37.35 -27.24
CA VAL A 674 30.30 -38.70 -27.81
C VAL A 674 30.89 -39.67 -26.77
N PRO A 675 30.27 -40.84 -26.55
CA PRO A 675 29.00 -41.29 -27.11
C PRO A 675 27.80 -40.54 -26.52
N ALA A 676 26.69 -40.49 -27.26
CA ALA A 676 25.45 -39.89 -26.77
C ALA A 676 24.92 -40.64 -25.53
N LYS A 677 24.30 -39.90 -24.61
CA LYS A 677 23.63 -40.45 -23.42
C LYS A 677 22.53 -41.46 -23.81
N SER A 678 22.15 -42.31 -22.86
CA SER A 678 21.06 -43.25 -23.08
C SER A 678 19.71 -42.52 -23.13
N VAL A 679 18.74 -43.08 -23.85
CA VAL A 679 17.39 -42.48 -23.96
C VAL A 679 16.72 -42.37 -22.59
N ALA A 680 16.94 -43.36 -21.72
CA ALA A 680 16.36 -43.39 -20.37
C ALA A 680 16.89 -42.26 -19.47
N ASP A 681 18.07 -41.72 -19.75
CA ASP A 681 18.64 -40.59 -19.01
C ASP A 681 18.03 -39.26 -19.47
N SER A 682 17.41 -39.23 -20.65
CA SER A 682 16.91 -38.00 -21.27
C SER A 682 15.39 -37.88 -21.26
N VAL A 683 14.64 -38.99 -21.22
CA VAL A 683 13.17 -38.97 -21.32
C VAL A 683 12.51 -39.68 -20.16
N LYS A 684 11.50 -39.03 -19.58
CA LYS A 684 10.63 -39.61 -18.54
C LYS A 684 9.18 -39.24 -18.80
N SER A 685 8.27 -40.19 -18.54
CA SER A 685 6.84 -39.91 -18.60
C SER A 685 6.36 -39.38 -17.26
N VAL A 686 5.64 -38.26 -17.26
CA VAL A 686 5.18 -37.57 -16.03
C VAL A 686 3.66 -37.34 -16.05
N ALA A 687 2.93 -38.21 -16.76
CA ALA A 687 1.48 -38.14 -16.90
C ALA A 687 0.75 -38.44 -15.57
N ASP A 688 1.24 -39.41 -14.79
CA ASP A 688 0.52 -40.01 -13.65
C ASP A 688 0.96 -39.45 -12.28
N LEU A 689 1.31 -38.16 -12.22
CA LEU A 689 1.72 -37.52 -10.97
C LEU A 689 0.53 -37.17 -10.06
N PRO A 690 0.71 -37.15 -8.73
CA PRO A 690 -0.31 -36.72 -7.79
C PRO A 690 -0.92 -35.35 -8.12
N VAL A 691 -2.26 -35.31 -8.12
CA VAL A 691 -3.05 -34.07 -8.24
C VAL A 691 -2.93 -33.26 -6.95
N ASN A 692 -3.09 -31.93 -7.04
CA ASN A 692 -3.02 -30.97 -5.95
C ASN A 692 -1.67 -31.00 -5.20
N THR A 693 -0.59 -31.31 -5.91
CA THR A 693 0.77 -31.41 -5.38
C THR A 693 1.73 -30.63 -6.27
N LEU A 694 2.71 -29.96 -5.65
CA LEU A 694 3.85 -29.38 -6.35
C LEU A 694 4.85 -30.49 -6.67
N ASN A 695 4.72 -31.13 -7.83
CA ASN A 695 5.54 -32.28 -8.19
C ASN A 695 6.85 -31.82 -8.84
N GLU A 696 7.99 -32.11 -8.21
CA GLU A 696 9.30 -31.93 -8.83
C GLU A 696 9.42 -32.82 -10.06
N LEU A 697 9.69 -32.21 -11.22
CA LEU A 697 10.03 -32.93 -12.42
C LEU A 697 11.53 -33.13 -12.50
N TYR A 698 12.33 -32.06 -12.43
CA TYR A 698 13.77 -32.12 -12.66
C TYR A 698 14.50 -30.97 -11.98
N VAL A 699 15.75 -31.23 -11.57
CA VAL A 699 16.64 -30.23 -10.96
C VAL A 699 18.01 -30.32 -11.61
N CYS A 700 18.55 -29.18 -12.03
CA CYS A 700 19.94 -29.04 -12.46
C CYS A 700 20.54 -27.74 -11.90
N LYS A 701 21.78 -27.43 -12.30
CA LYS A 701 22.48 -26.20 -11.90
C LYS A 701 21.74 -24.92 -12.33
N TYR A 702 20.93 -24.99 -13.40
CA TYR A 702 20.37 -23.82 -14.06
C TYR A 702 18.89 -23.61 -13.77
N PHE A 703 18.15 -24.69 -13.51
CA PHE A 703 16.72 -24.61 -13.24
C PHE A 703 16.22 -25.80 -12.42
N HIS A 704 15.09 -25.56 -11.76
CA HIS A 704 14.25 -26.55 -11.11
C HIS A 704 12.85 -26.48 -11.74
N ILE A 705 12.35 -27.58 -12.28
CA ILE A 705 11.04 -27.68 -12.94
C ILE A 705 10.04 -28.45 -12.08
N TYR A 706 8.81 -27.95 -12.02
CA TYR A 706 7.68 -28.59 -11.37
C TYR A 706 6.49 -28.75 -12.31
N LYS A 707 5.65 -29.74 -12.03
CA LYS A 707 4.31 -29.90 -12.60
C LYS A 707 3.27 -29.85 -11.50
N ILE A 708 2.21 -29.11 -11.77
CA ILE A 708 1.06 -28.99 -10.89
C ILE A 708 -0.18 -29.34 -11.70
N GLU A 709 -0.96 -30.30 -11.19
CA GLU A 709 -2.30 -30.58 -11.68
C GLU A 709 -3.29 -30.15 -10.58
N VAL A 710 -4.10 -29.13 -10.84
CA VAL A 710 -5.06 -28.59 -9.86
C VAL A 710 -6.44 -29.16 -10.15
N SER A 711 -7.05 -29.77 -9.13
CA SER A 711 -8.46 -30.17 -9.13
C SER A 711 -9.10 -29.77 -7.80
N GLY A 712 -9.95 -28.76 -7.82
CA GLY A 712 -10.51 -28.18 -6.60
C GLY A 712 -9.59 -27.09 -6.05
N LYS A 713 -8.95 -27.32 -4.90
CA LYS A 713 -8.08 -26.34 -4.22
C LYS A 713 -6.76 -26.98 -3.81
N MET A 714 -5.67 -26.23 -3.92
CA MET A 714 -4.38 -26.56 -3.32
C MET A 714 -3.65 -25.31 -2.84
N THR A 715 -2.73 -25.49 -1.88
CA THR A 715 -1.86 -24.42 -1.39
C THR A 715 -0.43 -24.92 -1.33
N PHE A 716 0.53 -24.02 -1.51
CA PHE A 716 1.96 -24.28 -1.29
C PHE A 716 2.70 -23.00 -0.94
N GLU A 717 3.85 -23.11 -0.29
CA GLU A 717 4.70 -21.96 0.04
C GLU A 717 5.71 -21.71 -1.08
N GLN A 718 5.75 -20.47 -1.58
CA GLN A 718 6.77 -20.03 -2.53
C GLN A 718 7.96 -19.37 -1.80
N ASN A 719 9.03 -20.16 -1.63
CA ASN A 719 10.27 -19.76 -0.95
C ASN A 719 11.48 -19.59 -1.90
N ALA A 720 11.33 -19.88 -3.19
CA ALA A 720 12.39 -19.70 -4.16
C ALA A 720 12.57 -18.20 -4.54
N PRO A 721 13.70 -17.80 -5.14
CA PRO A 721 13.94 -16.41 -5.52
C PRO A 721 12.84 -15.82 -6.43
N PHE A 722 12.24 -16.66 -7.27
CA PHE A 722 10.99 -16.41 -7.99
C PHE A 722 10.47 -17.74 -8.53
N MET A 723 9.23 -17.81 -9.01
CA MET A 723 8.70 -19.00 -9.68
C MET A 723 7.93 -18.59 -10.94
N ASN A 724 8.44 -18.99 -12.09
CA ASN A 724 7.79 -18.84 -13.38
C ASN A 724 6.66 -19.86 -13.47
N MET A 725 5.48 -19.43 -13.89
CA MET A 725 4.28 -20.25 -13.94
C MET A 725 3.66 -20.11 -15.33
N THR A 726 3.37 -21.24 -15.97
CA THR A 726 2.65 -21.27 -17.25
C THR A 726 1.47 -22.22 -17.15
N VAL A 727 0.25 -21.69 -17.35
CA VAL A 727 -0.96 -22.53 -17.37
C VAL A 727 -1.03 -23.24 -18.72
N THR A 728 -0.80 -24.54 -18.72
CA THR A 728 -0.75 -25.35 -19.94
C THR A 728 -2.10 -25.91 -20.35
N GLU A 729 -3.02 -26.11 -19.39
CA GLU A 729 -4.38 -26.60 -19.63
C GLU A 729 -5.38 -26.00 -18.65
N GLY A 730 -6.65 -25.95 -19.07
CA GLY A 730 -7.77 -25.61 -18.20
C GLY A 730 -7.83 -24.14 -17.77
N ASN A 731 -8.44 -23.90 -16.62
CA ASN A 731 -8.58 -22.58 -16.01
C ASN A 731 -8.75 -22.69 -14.49
N GLY A 732 -8.47 -21.59 -13.81
CA GLY A 732 -8.54 -21.51 -12.37
C GLY A 732 -8.33 -20.10 -11.85
N ILE A 733 -7.92 -20.03 -10.59
CA ILE A 733 -7.71 -18.82 -9.81
C ILE A 733 -6.40 -19.00 -9.05
N VAL A 734 -5.53 -17.99 -9.06
CA VAL A 734 -4.27 -17.91 -8.31
C VAL A 734 -4.34 -16.69 -7.38
N ASN A 735 -4.37 -16.92 -6.06
CA ASN A 735 -4.50 -15.87 -5.04
C ASN A 735 -5.62 -14.85 -5.35
N GLY A 736 -6.78 -15.34 -5.81
CA GLY A 736 -7.95 -14.52 -6.16
C GLY A 736 -7.98 -14.02 -7.61
N GLN A 737 -6.90 -14.16 -8.38
CA GLN A 737 -6.82 -13.71 -9.77
C GLN A 737 -7.16 -14.84 -10.75
N PRO A 738 -8.09 -14.65 -11.71
CA PRO A 738 -8.43 -15.68 -12.68
C PRO A 738 -7.28 -15.92 -13.66
N VAL A 739 -7.02 -17.19 -13.95
CA VAL A 739 -6.04 -17.62 -14.95
C VAL A 739 -6.62 -18.69 -15.86
N LYS A 740 -6.11 -18.79 -17.07
CA LYS A 740 -6.52 -19.77 -18.08
C LYS A 740 -5.31 -20.28 -18.86
N LYS A 741 -5.50 -21.37 -19.59
CA LYS A 741 -4.52 -21.88 -20.55
C LYS A 741 -3.91 -20.74 -21.39
N GLY A 742 -2.59 -20.69 -21.41
CA GLY A 742 -1.79 -19.66 -22.09
C GLY A 742 -1.41 -18.46 -21.23
N ASP A 743 -1.89 -18.36 -20.00
CA ASP A 743 -1.41 -17.32 -19.09
C ASP A 743 -0.02 -17.68 -18.56
N HIS A 744 0.86 -16.68 -18.57
CA HIS A 744 2.23 -16.72 -18.10
C HIS A 744 2.43 -15.66 -17.01
N PHE A 745 2.98 -16.08 -15.88
CA PHE A 745 3.20 -15.17 -14.75
C PHE A 745 4.38 -15.60 -13.87
N ILE A 746 4.87 -14.66 -13.06
CA ILE A 746 5.95 -14.91 -12.10
C ILE A 746 5.41 -14.65 -10.70
N LEU A 747 5.66 -15.60 -9.80
CA LEU A 747 5.52 -15.42 -8.37
C LEU A 747 6.87 -14.90 -7.82
N PRO A 748 6.94 -13.65 -7.35
CA PRO A 748 8.20 -13.04 -6.89
C PRO A 748 8.74 -13.66 -5.59
N ASN A 749 9.94 -13.23 -5.20
CA ASN A 749 10.59 -13.60 -3.94
C ASN A 749 9.72 -13.28 -2.73
N GLY A 750 9.58 -14.16 -1.75
CA GLY A 750 8.83 -13.83 -0.53
C GLY A 750 7.32 -13.59 -0.76
N PHE A 751 6.77 -14.10 -1.86
CA PHE A 751 5.32 -14.13 -2.12
C PHE A 751 4.57 -14.89 -1.00
N GLY A 752 5.21 -15.93 -0.44
CA GLY A 752 4.66 -16.72 0.67
C GLY A 752 3.64 -17.74 0.19
N ASN A 753 2.52 -17.85 0.92
CA ASN A 753 1.48 -18.84 0.63
C ASN A 753 0.75 -18.55 -0.69
N VAL A 754 0.83 -19.51 -1.60
CA VAL A 754 0.15 -19.51 -2.90
C VAL A 754 -1.13 -20.33 -2.78
N GLU A 755 -2.26 -19.76 -3.20
CA GLU A 755 -3.55 -20.45 -3.25
C GLU A 755 -3.97 -20.67 -4.70
N LEU A 756 -4.14 -21.93 -5.09
CA LEU A 756 -4.62 -22.32 -6.41
C LEU A 756 -6.01 -22.97 -6.29
N GLN A 757 -6.94 -22.56 -7.15
CA GLN A 757 -8.26 -23.17 -7.23
C GLN A 757 -8.68 -23.36 -8.70
N GLY A 758 -9.27 -24.50 -9.05
CA GLY A 758 -9.86 -24.72 -10.37
C GLY A 758 -9.63 -26.12 -10.93
N SER A 759 -9.57 -26.20 -12.26
CA SER A 759 -9.22 -27.40 -13.02
C SER A 759 -8.20 -26.98 -14.07
N MET A 760 -6.92 -27.02 -13.71
CA MET A 760 -5.84 -26.50 -14.55
C MET A 760 -4.53 -27.27 -14.36
N GLN A 761 -3.72 -27.30 -15.40
CA GLN A 761 -2.35 -27.79 -15.36
C GLN A 761 -1.39 -26.62 -15.46
N ILE A 762 -0.34 -26.63 -14.63
CA ILE A 762 0.72 -25.63 -14.62
C ILE A 762 2.07 -26.32 -14.70
N ILE A 763 2.93 -25.84 -15.59
CA ILE A 763 4.37 -26.11 -15.53
C ILE A 763 5.04 -24.89 -14.91
N ALA A 764 5.83 -25.14 -13.87
CA ALA A 764 6.51 -24.10 -13.12
C ALA A 764 8.03 -24.29 -13.17
N SER A 765 8.78 -23.19 -13.10
CA SER A 765 10.24 -23.23 -13.02
C SER A 765 10.82 -22.18 -12.11
N THR A 766 11.97 -22.49 -11.50
CA THR A 766 12.78 -21.57 -10.70
C THR A 766 14.27 -21.91 -10.89
N ILE A 767 15.17 -21.23 -10.18
CA ILE A 767 16.63 -21.45 -10.21
C ILE A 767 17.17 -21.99 -8.90
#